data_AF-A0A9E2KPG1-F1
#
_entry.id   AF-A0A9E2KPG1-F1
#
_cell.length_a   1.000
_cell.length_b   1.000
_cell.length_c   1.000
_cell.angle_alpha   90.00
_cell.angle_beta   90.00
_cell.angle_gamma   90.00
#
_symmetry.space_group_name_H-M   'P 1'
#
loop_
_entity.id
_entity.type
_entity.pdbx_description
1 polymer ?
#
loop_
_entity_poly.entity_id
_entity_poly.type
_entity_poly.pdbx_seq_one_letter_code
_entity_poly.pdbx_strand_id
1 'polypeptide(L)'
;MPDIFGISSHRLNEAVFNQTDKVADSLVHEEMSTAKKWLIGIFTLGIGAIVIDCREHAERERAKQMAQSVLNLKTELRALPPDQEASFSIKMLDHEVTVVQGADNKLSVVLPDKRLELNFDARELTRRLENDIVSHPDFYGKEKALYEINRARALGPENSARCRELSLKAICANSNLTEADFSAVTNQHISYAAEMAIEQRLNGSDYLANLIAPLSNRDLINSVDCQELIERFDRALAERPEQVRSRVQLNASDRNAPAPQSNQTDAYRQLAADLIYSEETWIHDQNVNAPGERLRYCLNKHADTVAELLNHPEILQDLPLSEDQRNMIELARSAMQTLSADGEVSGAQVQEFADNLPSESLAYLEQQIDAQVNVLFDRVQQEVCSHLSELTNPGTQSNNTVQTEPQAPEATAAQTAPQQTAAAEQSTAPGATVSETEPESDRKKLERMMSSSGLDLNSNGYGRFMQLVFSRYFSSVDALDKRSMLASLLRGSDENPSIGQQAGAFLKGAGPIMQKMLQGFNTDAVNPEFAQAIADMKSNLAPIPDKIVQAYLLSMVENSHGAIQSIEVVRSLGAASVGQALLCRVSYAGNPPEEMPGTRECVIKLLRPDVQNRARREQDVFKQAAAEVPGMAVTFDGQLKRIMQELDLTVEAENIKAGQIYSQMGDNKVKSMQLSPLCPPSQNILMLEKAPGATVDRFMQQMRQELEDIIAPLCERNEDGSIKRDNATGRPVMLNNSKPEQIFEVQRQLLALYEKAKDCQSQLVSLSRIWVAEGIYRDGFYHGDLHAGNIMYDPQEGLTVIDFGNATALTSEQQGQITLMVAAAAVGDTPRFLSSFRDLLSPEGKQAFDAHRAEAEAKVGEIMALGKIPESGYRIAVALTELQKLGIEVPAPVFNFSQCQVRLQGAVDSANQFLADISATMVDACNSIHSMYTISPNLLGNFMRNATSVNQIEIAFATYVNQMTSPLQGFKEDLRRIMPFANDPRLGAGAWRDVHYAHSASFKDAVDHYNELKQRYNVYTDSENSSSVRQTLTPEQQAELAASLNEVVEIGYKCEIDYVNNNIDIFRKMEAVFAHKPHDFCIAMAEVINDNLHSSLSRLGVINAMRYWRQFA
;
A
#
# COMPACT_ATOMS: atom_id res chain seq x y z
N MET A 1 18.71 34.02 1.11
CA MET A 1 17.39 34.35 0.51
C MET A 1 16.54 33.10 0.31
N PRO A 2 17.02 31.99 -0.27
CA PRO A 2 16.25 30.74 -0.36
C PRO A 2 15.75 30.23 1.00
N ASP A 3 16.56 30.39 2.06
CA ASP A 3 16.23 29.91 3.41
C ASP A 3 15.09 30.67 4.12
N ILE A 4 14.74 31.89 3.67
CA ILE A 4 13.65 32.68 4.27
C ILE A 4 12.28 32.20 3.75
N PHE A 5 12.23 31.66 2.54
CA PHE A 5 10.99 31.22 1.89
C PHE A 5 10.53 29.83 2.34
N GLY A 6 11.35 29.10 3.10
CA GLY A 6 11.05 27.76 3.62
C GLY A 6 10.49 27.74 5.06
N ILE A 7 10.41 28.88 5.74
CA ILE A 7 9.91 28.98 7.13
C ILE A 7 8.41 29.29 7.08
N SER A 8 7.57 28.45 7.68
CA SER A 8 6.13 28.70 7.73
C SER A 8 5.84 30.04 8.43
N SER A 9 4.86 30.80 7.90
CA SER A 9 4.42 32.07 8.50
C SER A 9 4.06 31.92 9.98
N HIS A 10 3.53 30.75 10.36
CA HIS A 10 3.27 30.36 11.74
C HIS A 10 4.53 30.32 12.63
N ARG A 11 5.64 29.70 12.18
CA ARG A 11 6.91 29.65 12.95
C ARG A 11 7.54 31.03 13.11
N LEU A 12 7.44 31.87 12.08
CA LEU A 12 7.86 33.28 12.16
C LEU A 12 7.02 34.07 13.16
N ASN A 13 5.71 33.79 13.25
CA ASN A 13 4.78 34.44 14.17
C ASN A 13 5.02 34.06 15.65
N GLU A 14 5.15 32.77 15.96
CA GLU A 14 5.47 32.33 17.33
C GLU A 14 6.80 32.90 17.83
N ALA A 15 7.82 32.96 16.96
CA ALA A 15 9.13 33.51 17.29
C ALA A 15 9.09 35.02 17.61
N VAL A 16 8.07 35.76 17.15
CA VAL A 16 7.92 37.21 17.38
C VAL A 16 7.18 37.51 18.67
N PHE A 17 6.13 36.74 18.96
CA PHE A 17 5.31 36.96 20.14
C PHE A 17 5.89 36.31 21.40
N ASN A 18 6.63 35.20 21.27
CA ASN A 18 7.16 34.48 22.43
C ASN A 18 8.59 34.88 22.85
N GLN A 19 9.30 35.72 22.08
CA GLN A 19 10.68 36.18 22.36
C GLN A 19 11.74 35.07 22.58
N THR A 20 11.47 33.79 22.29
CA THR A 20 12.26 32.66 22.85
C THR A 20 13.00 31.75 21.87
N ASP A 21 13.08 32.03 20.56
CA ASP A 21 13.57 31.01 19.60
C ASP A 21 14.93 31.26 18.94
N LYS A 22 15.82 30.24 19.02
CA LYS A 22 17.20 30.23 18.47
C LYS A 22 17.26 30.16 16.93
N VAL A 23 16.20 29.70 16.27
CA VAL A 23 16.10 29.70 14.79
C VAL A 23 16.05 31.12 14.23
N ALA A 24 15.55 32.06 15.03
CA ALA A 24 15.45 33.45 14.61
C ALA A 24 16.76 34.24 14.84
N ASP A 25 17.71 33.70 15.62
CA ASP A 25 19.06 34.24 15.78
C ASP A 25 19.95 33.96 14.55
N SER A 26 19.67 32.89 13.78
CA SER A 26 20.44 32.58 12.56
C SER A 26 20.04 33.42 11.34
N LEU A 27 18.89 34.11 11.39
CA LEU A 27 18.36 34.94 10.31
C LEU A 27 18.90 36.38 10.29
N VAL A 28 19.50 36.85 11.40
CA VAL A 28 19.93 38.24 11.54
C VAL A 28 21.42 38.28 11.90
N HIS A 29 22.26 38.38 10.88
CA HIS A 29 23.68 38.72 11.07
C HIS A 29 24.05 40.12 10.55
N GLU A 30 23.16 40.87 9.90
CA GLU A 30 23.37 42.27 9.46
C GLU A 30 22.04 43.05 9.41
N GLU A 31 22.06 44.38 9.65
CA GLU A 31 20.91 45.27 9.38
C GLU A 31 20.44 45.08 7.92
N MET A 32 19.19 44.64 7.73
CA MET A 32 18.69 44.41 6.39
C MET A 32 18.31 45.72 5.71
N SER A 33 18.74 45.91 4.46
CA SER A 33 18.33 47.08 3.69
C SER A 33 16.80 47.14 3.55
N THR A 34 16.25 48.35 3.57
CA THR A 34 14.80 48.59 3.52
C THR A 34 14.13 47.95 2.29
N ALA A 35 14.82 47.92 1.15
CA ALA A 35 14.39 47.22 -0.06
C ALA A 35 14.23 45.70 0.15
N LYS A 36 15.15 45.07 0.90
CA LYS A 36 15.05 43.64 1.25
C LYS A 36 13.92 43.40 2.26
N LYS A 37 13.73 44.27 3.25
CA LYS A 37 12.58 44.20 4.18
C LYS A 37 11.26 44.28 3.41
N TRP A 38 11.18 45.17 2.42
CA TRP A 38 10.01 45.33 1.57
C TRP A 38 9.73 44.10 0.70
N LEU A 39 10.77 43.50 0.11
CA LEU A 39 10.64 42.23 -0.62
C LEU A 39 10.13 41.13 0.29
N ILE A 40 10.72 41.00 1.47
CA ILE A 40 10.24 40.04 2.47
C ILE A 40 8.79 40.35 2.81
N GLY A 41 8.42 41.61 3.04
CA GLY A 41 7.04 42.02 3.30
C GLY A 41 6.07 41.60 2.21
N ILE A 42 6.37 41.87 0.93
CA ILE A 42 5.52 41.43 -0.18
C ILE A 42 5.40 39.92 -0.24
N PHE A 43 6.51 39.19 -0.14
CA PHE A 43 6.50 37.74 -0.25
C PHE A 43 5.94 37.03 1.00
N THR A 44 5.96 37.70 2.15
CA THR A 44 5.40 37.22 3.43
C THR A 44 4.07 37.89 3.79
N LEU A 45 3.45 38.60 2.84
CA LEU A 45 2.15 39.26 2.98
C LEU A 45 2.07 40.32 4.09
N GLY A 46 3.21 40.90 4.48
CA GLY A 46 3.33 42.02 5.41
C GLY A 46 3.97 41.63 6.74
N ILE A 47 3.72 40.41 7.19
CA ILE A 47 4.14 39.92 8.50
C ILE A 47 5.67 39.86 8.62
N GLY A 48 6.38 39.21 7.69
CA GLY A 48 7.83 39.02 7.79
C GLY A 48 8.62 40.34 7.80
N ALA A 49 8.15 41.36 7.09
CA ALA A 49 8.75 42.71 7.18
C ALA A 49 8.56 43.31 8.57
N ILE A 50 7.38 43.15 9.17
CA ILE A 50 7.04 43.71 10.49
C ILE A 50 7.79 42.98 11.59
N VAL A 51 7.97 41.67 11.48
CA VAL A 51 8.80 40.85 12.38
C VAL A 51 10.24 41.35 12.42
N ILE A 52 10.83 41.55 11.24
CA ILE A 52 12.20 42.05 11.10
C ILE A 52 12.29 43.47 11.66
N ASP A 53 11.33 44.34 11.33
CA ASP A 53 11.35 45.74 11.78
C ASP A 53 11.09 45.89 13.30
N CYS A 54 10.18 45.10 13.87
CA CYS A 54 9.94 45.02 15.32
C CYS A 54 11.18 44.57 16.08
N ARG A 55 11.96 43.64 15.52
CA ARG A 55 13.19 43.13 16.15
C ARG A 55 14.36 44.11 16.03
N GLU A 56 14.50 44.78 14.89
CA GLU A 56 15.57 45.78 14.69
C GLU A 56 15.34 47.07 15.49
N HIS A 57 14.08 47.46 15.74
CA HIS A 57 13.78 48.76 16.33
C HIS A 57 13.03 48.73 17.66
N ALA A 58 12.49 47.58 18.10
CA ALA A 58 11.75 47.43 19.37
C ALA A 58 10.57 48.42 19.57
N GLU A 59 10.00 48.98 18.50
CA GLU A 59 8.95 50.00 18.55
C GLU A 59 7.60 49.52 17.99
N ARG A 60 6.59 49.36 18.87
CA ARG A 60 5.22 48.92 18.48
C ARG A 60 4.49 49.88 17.53
N GLU A 61 4.85 51.16 17.49
CA GLU A 61 4.18 52.15 16.61
C GLU A 61 4.59 52.01 15.14
N ARG A 62 5.83 51.58 14.84
CA ARG A 62 6.26 51.28 13.47
C ARG A 62 5.55 50.06 12.89
N ALA A 63 5.27 49.04 13.71
CA ALA A 63 4.49 47.88 13.32
C ALA A 63 3.07 48.26 12.84
N LYS A 64 2.42 49.17 13.57
CA LYS A 64 1.10 49.71 13.19
C LYS A 64 1.15 50.48 11.87
N GLN A 65 2.18 51.30 11.68
CA GLN A 65 2.37 52.04 10.42
C GLN A 65 2.56 51.09 9.23
N MET A 66 3.34 50.01 9.41
CA MET A 66 3.54 49.02 8.35
C MET A 66 2.26 48.23 8.06
N ALA A 67 1.48 47.82 9.06
CA ALA A 67 0.18 47.19 8.85
C ALA A 67 -0.78 48.12 8.07
N GLN A 68 -0.78 49.42 8.38
CA GLN A 68 -1.54 50.41 7.61
C GLN A 68 -1.05 50.54 6.17
N SER A 69 0.26 50.49 5.94
CA SER A 69 0.82 50.49 4.58
C SER A 69 0.41 49.24 3.79
N VAL A 70 0.30 48.06 4.41
CA VAL A 70 -0.21 46.85 3.75
C VAL A 70 -1.70 46.99 3.38
N LEU A 71 -2.51 47.59 4.26
CA LEU A 71 -3.92 47.91 3.97
C LEU A 71 -4.06 48.88 2.79
N ASN A 72 -3.18 49.88 2.71
CA ASN A 72 -3.13 50.83 1.60
C ASN A 72 -2.72 50.11 0.30
N LEU A 73 -1.70 49.25 0.34
CA LEU A 73 -1.25 48.46 -0.81
C LEU A 73 -2.40 47.64 -1.40
N LYS A 74 -3.13 46.91 -0.55
CA LYS A 74 -4.32 46.16 -0.96
C LYS A 74 -5.40 47.04 -1.60
N THR A 75 -5.59 48.25 -1.09
CA THR A 75 -6.57 49.20 -1.63
C THR A 75 -6.19 49.65 -3.04
N GLU A 76 -4.92 49.99 -3.25
CA GLU A 76 -4.40 50.38 -4.57
C GLU A 76 -4.42 49.22 -5.56
N LEU A 77 -4.00 48.02 -5.15
CA LEU A 77 -4.05 46.81 -5.98
C LEU A 77 -5.47 46.50 -6.45
N ARG A 78 -6.48 46.67 -5.58
CA ARG A 78 -7.90 46.49 -5.95
C ARG A 78 -8.39 47.49 -6.98
N ALA A 79 -7.81 48.68 -7.03
CA ALA A 79 -8.22 49.74 -7.95
C ALA A 79 -7.60 49.59 -9.35
N LEU A 80 -6.64 48.67 -9.52
CA LEU A 80 -5.98 48.46 -10.81
C LEU A 80 -6.97 47.89 -11.85
N PRO A 81 -7.06 48.50 -13.04
CA PRO A 81 -7.88 47.99 -14.13
C PRO A 81 -7.26 46.69 -14.70
N PRO A 82 -8.06 45.64 -14.97
CA PRO A 82 -7.54 44.45 -15.64
C PRO A 82 -7.15 44.75 -17.09
N ASP A 83 -6.14 44.03 -17.58
CA ASP A 83 -5.61 44.04 -18.95
C ASP A 83 -5.11 45.41 -19.43
N GLN A 84 -4.75 46.29 -18.49
CA GLN A 84 -4.27 47.65 -18.76
C GLN A 84 -2.97 47.93 -18.02
N GLU A 85 -2.06 48.63 -18.68
CA GLU A 85 -0.88 49.16 -18.02
C GLU A 85 -1.29 50.24 -17.03
N ALA A 86 -0.89 50.07 -15.78
CA ALA A 86 -1.20 50.99 -14.70
C ALA A 86 -0.08 50.98 -13.68
N SER A 87 0.09 52.07 -12.95
CA SER A 87 1.06 52.13 -11.86
C SER A 87 0.55 53.04 -10.75
N PHE A 88 0.96 52.74 -9.53
CA PHE A 88 0.71 53.59 -8.38
C PHE A 88 1.96 53.63 -7.50
N SER A 89 2.14 54.74 -6.80
CA SER A 89 3.21 54.90 -5.82
C SER A 89 2.60 54.88 -4.44
N ILE A 90 3.17 54.06 -3.56
CA ILE A 90 2.74 53.91 -2.18
C ILE A 90 3.89 54.24 -1.24
N LYS A 91 3.57 54.99 -0.19
CA LYS A 91 4.51 55.24 0.89
C LYS A 91 4.43 54.12 1.92
N MET A 92 5.52 53.37 2.11
CA MET A 92 5.66 52.41 3.20
C MET A 92 6.71 52.92 4.18
N LEU A 93 6.28 53.22 5.41
CA LEU A 93 7.07 53.98 6.38
C LEU A 93 7.57 55.31 5.79
N ASP A 94 8.89 55.48 5.64
CA ASP A 94 9.54 56.70 5.16
C ASP A 94 9.86 56.69 3.65
N HIS A 95 9.56 55.60 2.93
CA HIS A 95 9.98 55.42 1.54
C HIS A 95 8.82 55.27 0.56
N GLU A 96 8.99 55.84 -0.63
CA GLU A 96 8.05 55.75 -1.74
C GLU A 96 8.46 54.61 -2.68
N VAL A 97 7.51 53.72 -2.98
CA VAL A 97 7.71 52.56 -3.87
C VAL A 97 6.64 52.59 -4.95
N THR A 98 7.03 52.37 -6.20
CA THR A 98 6.10 52.31 -7.33
C THR A 98 5.83 50.87 -7.72
N VAL A 99 4.56 50.49 -7.73
CA VAL A 99 4.08 49.22 -8.29
C VAL A 99 3.56 49.49 -9.69
N VAL A 100 4.00 48.68 -10.66
CA VAL A 100 3.66 48.78 -12.08
C VAL A 100 3.03 47.47 -12.53
N GLN A 101 1.81 47.53 -13.04
CA GLN A 101 1.13 46.44 -13.73
C GLN A 101 1.40 46.55 -15.25
N GLY A 102 1.85 45.45 -15.85
CA GLY A 102 1.98 45.33 -17.31
C GLY A 102 0.65 45.03 -18.00
N ALA A 103 0.62 45.13 -19.34
CA ALA A 103 -0.55 44.79 -20.16
C ALA A 103 -0.97 43.30 -20.03
N ASP A 104 -0.08 42.44 -19.55
CA ASP A 104 -0.31 41.03 -19.24
C ASP A 104 -0.77 40.79 -17.78
N ASN A 105 -1.17 41.86 -17.07
CA ASN A 105 -1.52 41.89 -15.65
C ASN A 105 -0.39 41.54 -14.67
N LYS A 106 0.84 41.29 -15.14
CA LYS A 106 1.95 41.00 -14.24
C LYS A 106 2.36 42.24 -13.47
N LEU A 107 2.59 42.06 -12.17
CA LEU A 107 3.07 43.14 -11.32
C LEU A 107 4.61 43.18 -11.30
N SER A 108 5.13 44.38 -11.26
CA SER A 108 6.54 44.66 -11.03
C SER A 108 6.69 45.83 -10.08
N VAL A 109 7.79 45.84 -9.34
CA VAL A 109 8.07 46.83 -8.32
C VAL A 109 9.30 47.59 -8.77
N VAL A 110 9.18 48.91 -8.79
CA VAL A 110 10.27 49.83 -9.09
C VAL A 110 10.73 50.49 -7.80
N LEU A 111 11.97 50.19 -7.43
CA LEU A 111 12.75 50.84 -6.38
C LEU A 111 13.78 51.79 -7.03
N PRO A 112 14.37 52.75 -6.28
CA PRO A 112 15.31 53.74 -6.85
C PRO A 112 16.50 53.13 -7.61
N ASP A 113 16.90 51.90 -7.28
CA ASP A 113 18.08 51.20 -7.80
C ASP A 113 17.76 49.87 -8.50
N LYS A 114 16.49 49.41 -8.51
CA LYS A 114 16.14 48.08 -9.05
C LYS A 114 14.67 47.96 -9.45
N ARG A 115 14.40 47.22 -10.54
CA ARG A 115 13.06 46.70 -10.87
C ARG A 115 12.98 45.20 -10.58
N LEU A 116 11.89 44.76 -9.97
CA LEU A 116 11.66 43.37 -9.58
C LEU A 116 10.30 42.91 -10.08
N GLU A 117 10.25 41.82 -10.81
CA GLU A 117 8.99 41.21 -11.22
C GLU A 117 8.41 40.36 -10.09
N LEU A 118 7.08 40.42 -9.93
CA LEU A 118 6.34 39.60 -8.98
C LEU A 118 5.69 38.42 -9.71
N ASN A 119 5.56 37.30 -9.01
CA ASN A 119 4.90 36.09 -9.52
C ASN A 119 3.36 36.15 -9.39
N PHE A 120 2.80 37.34 -9.13
CA PHE A 120 1.38 37.53 -8.84
C PHE A 120 0.84 38.67 -9.68
N ASP A 121 -0.42 38.55 -10.10
CA ASP A 121 -1.21 39.68 -10.59
C ASP A 121 -1.86 40.46 -9.43
N ALA A 122 -2.52 41.57 -9.75
CA ALA A 122 -3.20 42.42 -8.76
C ALA A 122 -4.31 41.71 -7.99
N ARG A 123 -5.04 40.79 -8.64
CA ARG A 123 -6.14 40.06 -8.01
C ARG A 123 -5.62 39.01 -7.03
N GLU A 124 -4.61 38.25 -7.44
CA GLU A 124 -3.98 37.21 -6.62
C GLU A 124 -3.33 37.81 -5.38
N LEU A 125 -2.53 38.86 -5.55
CA LEU A 125 -1.91 39.54 -4.40
C LEU A 125 -2.96 40.14 -3.47
N THR A 126 -4.05 40.70 -4.01
CA THR A 126 -5.18 41.18 -3.21
C THR A 126 -5.83 40.05 -2.40
N ARG A 127 -6.12 38.89 -3.02
CA ARG A 127 -6.74 37.75 -2.32
C ARG A 127 -5.86 37.23 -1.19
N ARG A 128 -4.54 37.15 -1.42
CA ARG A 128 -3.57 36.75 -0.40
C ARG A 128 -3.53 37.72 0.78
N LEU A 129 -3.53 39.03 0.51
CA LEU A 129 -3.58 40.05 1.55
C LEU A 129 -4.89 40.00 2.34
N GLU A 130 -6.02 39.77 1.69
CA GLU A 130 -7.31 39.56 2.36
C GLU A 130 -7.28 38.35 3.29
N ASN A 131 -6.75 37.22 2.80
CA ASN A 131 -6.59 35.99 3.59
C ASN A 131 -5.69 36.24 4.80
N ASP A 132 -4.59 36.96 4.63
CA ASP A 132 -3.67 37.32 5.71
C ASP A 132 -4.34 38.24 6.75
N ILE A 133 -5.15 39.20 6.31
CA ILE A 133 -5.87 40.14 7.19
C ILE A 133 -6.87 39.42 8.09
N VAL A 134 -7.67 38.50 7.53
CA VAL A 134 -8.69 37.79 8.32
C VAL A 134 -8.10 36.74 9.24
N SER A 135 -6.94 36.16 8.88
CA SER A 135 -6.21 35.23 9.73
C SER A 135 -5.46 35.92 10.87
N HIS A 136 -5.19 37.22 10.78
CA HIS A 136 -4.44 37.95 11.81
C HIS A 136 -5.19 39.21 12.29
N PRO A 137 -6.38 39.06 12.89
CA PRO A 137 -7.23 40.20 13.27
C PRO A 137 -6.62 41.04 14.40
N ASP A 138 -5.88 40.43 15.33
CA ASP A 138 -5.17 41.17 16.39
C ASP A 138 -4.04 42.04 15.83
N PHE A 139 -3.54 41.70 14.64
CA PHE A 139 -2.47 42.41 13.98
C PHE A 139 -2.97 43.57 13.11
N TYR A 140 -3.91 43.30 12.21
CA TYR A 140 -4.45 44.31 11.28
C TYR A 140 -5.60 45.15 11.89
N GLY A 141 -6.12 44.71 13.03
CA GLY A 141 -7.31 45.27 13.68
C GLY A 141 -8.57 44.49 13.33
N LYS A 142 -9.30 44.07 14.36
CA LYS A 142 -10.54 43.29 14.27
C LYS A 142 -11.56 43.90 13.30
N GLU A 143 -11.74 45.22 13.34
CA GLU A 143 -12.64 45.92 12.41
C GLU A 143 -12.26 45.74 10.93
N LYS A 144 -10.97 45.66 10.61
CA LYS A 144 -10.48 45.48 9.24
C LYS A 144 -10.71 44.06 8.74
N ALA A 145 -10.53 43.06 9.60
CA ALA A 145 -10.87 41.67 9.30
C ALA A 145 -12.38 41.51 9.07
N LEU A 146 -13.21 42.05 9.96
CA LEU A 146 -14.68 42.02 9.84
C LEU A 146 -15.17 42.73 8.57
N TYR A 147 -14.55 43.85 8.20
CA TYR A 147 -14.88 44.56 6.95
C TYR A 147 -14.72 43.66 5.71
N GLU A 148 -13.67 42.83 5.65
CA GLU A 148 -13.45 41.97 4.49
C GLU A 148 -14.49 40.87 4.36
N ILE A 149 -14.85 40.23 5.48
CA ILE A 149 -15.92 39.21 5.51
C ILE A 149 -17.26 39.84 5.13
N ASN A 150 -17.62 40.98 5.75
CA ASN A 150 -18.89 41.65 5.49
C ASN A 150 -19.00 42.19 4.06
N ARG A 151 -17.90 42.68 3.49
CA ARG A 151 -17.87 43.10 2.08
C ARG A 151 -18.10 41.91 1.14
N ALA A 152 -17.43 40.79 1.37
CA ALA A 152 -17.65 39.57 0.56
C ALA A 152 -19.10 39.09 0.66
N ARG A 153 -19.69 39.13 1.86
CA ARG A 153 -21.11 38.83 2.10
C ARG A 153 -22.05 39.77 1.34
N ALA A 154 -21.74 41.08 1.32
CA ALA A 154 -22.59 42.11 0.70
C ALA A 154 -22.59 42.08 -0.84
N LEU A 155 -21.55 41.51 -1.47
CA LEU A 155 -21.46 41.40 -2.93
C LEU A 155 -22.37 40.31 -3.53
N GLY A 156 -23.15 39.62 -2.71
CA GLY A 156 -24.21 38.70 -3.15
C GLY A 156 -23.72 37.29 -3.50
N PRO A 157 -24.59 36.46 -4.11
CA PRO A 157 -24.36 35.02 -4.30
C PRO A 157 -23.08 34.67 -5.07
N GLU A 158 -22.65 35.54 -6.00
CA GLU A 158 -21.42 35.33 -6.77
C GLU A 158 -20.14 35.36 -5.91
N ASN A 159 -20.21 35.94 -4.71
CA ASN A 159 -19.11 35.98 -3.75
C ASN A 159 -19.33 35.06 -2.53
N SER A 160 -20.34 34.19 -2.56
CA SER A 160 -20.66 33.24 -1.49
C SER A 160 -19.43 32.40 -1.09
N ALA A 161 -18.78 31.79 -2.07
CA ALA A 161 -17.55 31.01 -1.87
C ALA A 161 -16.40 31.85 -1.26
N ARG A 162 -16.26 33.12 -1.68
CA ARG A 162 -15.23 34.01 -1.12
C ARG A 162 -15.54 34.39 0.32
N CYS A 163 -16.80 34.66 0.63
CA CYS A 163 -17.25 34.94 2.00
C CYS A 163 -16.97 33.75 2.91
N ARG A 164 -17.25 32.53 2.42
CA ARG A 164 -16.97 31.28 3.14
C ARG A 164 -15.47 31.10 3.40
N GLU A 165 -14.63 31.24 2.37
CA GLU A 165 -13.17 31.14 2.49
C GLU A 165 -12.61 32.11 3.54
N LEU A 166 -13.01 33.38 3.50
CA LEU A 166 -12.57 34.38 4.48
C LEU A 166 -13.07 34.08 5.90
N SER A 167 -14.31 33.60 6.02
CA SER A 167 -14.91 33.24 7.32
C SER A 167 -14.17 32.05 7.94
N LEU A 168 -13.90 31.02 7.15
CA LEU A 168 -13.14 29.84 7.57
C LEU A 168 -11.73 30.20 8.04
N LYS A 169 -11.00 30.99 7.25
CA LYS A 169 -9.65 31.45 7.60
C LYS A 169 -9.63 32.27 8.89
N ALA A 170 -10.66 33.08 9.12
CA ALA A 170 -10.81 33.82 10.37
C ALA A 170 -11.05 32.88 11.56
N ILE A 171 -11.96 31.90 11.42
CA ILE A 171 -12.26 30.97 12.51
C ILE A 171 -11.05 30.10 12.84
N CYS A 172 -10.43 29.47 11.84
CA CYS A 172 -9.30 28.57 12.04
C CYS A 172 -8.09 29.29 12.65
N ALA A 173 -7.89 30.58 12.33
CA ALA A 173 -6.80 31.34 12.91
C ALA A 173 -7.04 31.82 14.36
N ASN A 174 -8.31 31.84 14.81
CA ASN A 174 -8.70 32.31 16.14
C ASN A 174 -9.28 31.18 17.01
N SER A 175 -9.14 29.93 16.60
CA SER A 175 -9.63 28.74 17.33
C SER A 175 -8.77 27.51 17.01
N ASN A 176 -9.01 26.39 17.70
CA ASN A 176 -8.39 25.10 17.36
C ASN A 176 -9.22 24.29 16.35
N LEU A 177 -10.21 24.91 15.70
CA LEU A 177 -11.06 24.27 14.70
C LEU A 177 -10.42 24.33 13.32
N THR A 178 -10.81 23.39 12.48
CA THR A 178 -10.34 23.23 11.11
C THR A 178 -11.46 23.56 10.12
N GLU A 179 -11.14 23.76 8.84
CA GLU A 179 -12.17 23.98 7.80
C GLU A 179 -13.14 22.81 7.72
N ALA A 180 -12.64 21.58 7.97
CA ALA A 180 -13.46 20.39 8.01
C ALA A 180 -14.63 20.57 8.97
N ASP A 181 -14.44 21.20 10.13
CA ASP A 181 -15.45 21.44 11.19
C ASP A 181 -16.72 22.12 10.71
N PHE A 182 -16.68 22.75 9.55
CA PHE A 182 -17.79 23.49 8.97
C PHE A 182 -18.33 22.88 7.66
N SER A 183 -17.95 21.64 7.34
CA SER A 183 -18.36 20.93 6.12
C SER A 183 -19.89 20.92 5.90
N ALA A 184 -20.66 20.82 6.98
CA ALA A 184 -22.13 20.80 6.98
C ALA A 184 -22.77 22.12 7.47
N VAL A 185 -22.00 23.19 7.61
CA VAL A 185 -22.47 24.49 8.13
C VAL A 185 -22.66 25.46 6.96
N THR A 186 -23.85 26.09 6.90
CA THR A 186 -24.19 27.03 5.83
C THR A 186 -23.37 28.32 5.90
N ASN A 187 -23.25 29.02 4.75
CA ASN A 187 -22.45 30.25 4.66
C ASN A 187 -22.98 31.40 5.52
N GLN A 188 -24.29 31.43 5.77
CA GLN A 188 -24.85 32.39 6.69
C GLN A 188 -24.30 32.15 8.11
N HIS A 189 -24.41 30.93 8.63
CA HIS A 189 -23.96 30.59 9.99
C HIS A 189 -22.44 30.70 10.16
N ILE A 190 -21.66 30.26 9.16
CA ILE A 190 -20.19 30.33 9.23
C ILE A 190 -19.70 31.77 9.33
N SER A 191 -20.37 32.68 8.64
CA SER A 191 -19.96 34.08 8.61
C SER A 191 -20.24 34.77 9.94
N TYR A 192 -21.31 34.40 10.65
CA TYR A 192 -21.54 34.82 12.04
C TYR A 192 -20.55 34.18 13.02
N ALA A 193 -20.21 32.91 12.85
CA ALA A 193 -19.20 32.25 13.67
C ALA A 193 -17.82 32.93 13.53
N ALA A 194 -17.46 33.37 12.33
CA ALA A 194 -16.25 34.14 12.08
C ALA A 194 -16.24 35.50 12.79
N GLU A 195 -17.38 36.21 12.81
CA GLU A 195 -17.51 37.45 13.58
C GLU A 195 -17.26 37.20 15.08
N MET A 196 -17.87 36.16 15.64
CA MET A 196 -17.69 35.80 17.06
C MET A 196 -16.25 35.40 17.38
N ALA A 197 -15.59 34.67 16.49
CA ALA A 197 -14.19 34.26 16.63
C ALA A 197 -13.25 35.47 16.63
N ILE A 198 -13.40 36.40 15.66
CA ILE A 198 -12.59 37.63 15.57
C ILE A 198 -12.79 38.52 16.79
N GLU A 199 -14.03 38.69 17.25
CA GLU A 199 -14.32 39.54 18.41
C GLU A 199 -13.81 38.94 19.73
N GLN A 200 -13.34 37.68 19.74
CA GLN A 200 -12.95 36.92 20.94
C GLN A 200 -14.07 36.91 22.00
N ARG A 201 -15.34 36.93 21.55
CA ARG A 201 -16.49 36.88 22.46
C ARG A 201 -16.64 35.54 23.16
N LEU A 202 -15.92 34.51 22.68
CA LEU A 202 -15.95 33.15 23.19
C LEU A 202 -14.51 32.69 23.51
N ASN A 203 -14.18 32.57 24.79
CA ASN A 203 -12.92 31.99 25.23
C ASN A 203 -13.07 30.46 25.32
N GLY A 204 -12.33 29.72 24.49
CA GLY A 204 -12.25 28.25 24.52
C GLY A 204 -12.76 27.58 23.25
N SER A 205 -11.91 26.74 22.64
CA SER A 205 -12.20 25.96 21.42
C SER A 205 -13.47 25.11 21.56
N ASP A 206 -13.66 24.52 22.74
CA ASP A 206 -14.75 23.59 22.99
C ASP A 206 -16.10 24.29 23.02
N TYR A 207 -16.13 25.57 23.42
CA TYR A 207 -17.37 26.34 23.44
C TYR A 207 -17.83 26.71 22.02
N LEU A 208 -16.90 27.10 21.15
CA LEU A 208 -17.21 27.38 19.74
C LEU A 208 -17.72 26.10 19.07
N ALA A 209 -17.04 24.97 19.28
CA ALA A 209 -17.45 23.66 18.77
C ALA A 209 -18.87 23.28 19.23
N ASN A 210 -19.18 23.44 20.52
CA ASN A 210 -20.50 23.17 21.08
C ASN A 210 -21.60 24.11 20.56
N LEU A 211 -21.26 25.35 20.20
CA LEU A 211 -22.20 26.30 19.59
C LEU A 211 -22.46 26.00 18.12
N ILE A 212 -21.46 25.47 17.40
CA ILE A 212 -21.53 25.17 15.97
C ILE A 212 -22.22 23.83 15.73
N ALA A 213 -22.05 22.83 16.62
CA ALA A 213 -22.63 21.51 16.45
C ALA A 213 -24.15 21.52 16.16
N PRO A 214 -25.00 22.35 16.80
CA PRO A 214 -26.42 22.49 16.46
C PRO A 214 -26.70 23.17 15.11
N LEU A 215 -25.74 23.92 14.56
CA LEU A 215 -25.87 24.64 13.28
C LEU A 215 -25.48 23.77 12.08
N SER A 216 -24.83 22.63 12.32
CA SER A 216 -24.49 21.65 11.30
C SER A 216 -25.73 20.88 10.86
N ASN A 217 -26.01 20.88 9.56
CA ASN A 217 -27.11 20.10 9.02
C ASN A 217 -26.69 18.63 8.86
N ARG A 218 -27.11 17.77 9.78
CA ARG A 218 -26.76 16.33 9.78
C ARG A 218 -27.36 15.56 8.62
N ASP A 219 -28.40 16.09 7.98
CA ASP A 219 -29.12 15.47 6.86
C ASP A 219 -28.44 15.72 5.50
N LEU A 220 -27.37 16.54 5.46
CA LEU A 220 -26.56 16.70 4.27
C LEU A 220 -25.65 15.48 4.04
N ILE A 221 -25.67 14.99 2.80
CA ILE A 221 -24.73 14.00 2.32
C ILE A 221 -23.40 14.68 2.04
N ASN A 222 -23.38 15.64 1.11
CA ASN A 222 -22.16 16.29 0.64
C ASN A 222 -21.81 17.52 1.50
N SER A 223 -20.56 17.95 1.44
CA SER A 223 -20.17 19.24 1.99
C SER A 223 -20.90 20.39 1.28
N VAL A 224 -21.15 21.48 2.00
CA VAL A 224 -21.73 22.71 1.44
C VAL A 224 -20.87 23.25 0.30
N ASP A 225 -19.54 23.16 0.42
CA ASP A 225 -18.59 23.53 -0.62
C ASP A 225 -18.80 22.72 -1.91
N CYS A 226 -19.09 21.42 -1.81
CA CYS A 226 -19.37 20.60 -2.98
C CYS A 226 -20.68 21.02 -3.65
N GLN A 227 -21.72 21.36 -2.89
CA GLN A 227 -23.00 21.80 -3.45
C GLN A 227 -22.83 23.10 -4.25
N GLU A 228 -22.16 24.10 -3.67
CA GLU A 228 -21.88 25.36 -4.37
C GLU A 228 -21.07 25.14 -5.65
N LEU A 229 -20.12 24.20 -5.60
CA LEU A 229 -19.25 23.87 -6.72
C LEU A 229 -20.03 23.19 -7.86
N ILE A 230 -20.99 22.31 -7.54
CA ILE A 230 -21.91 21.71 -8.51
C ILE A 230 -22.86 22.76 -9.12
N GLU A 231 -23.46 23.63 -8.30
CA GLU A 231 -24.35 24.69 -8.80
C GLU A 231 -23.63 25.66 -9.74
N ARG A 232 -22.39 26.02 -9.41
CA ARG A 232 -21.54 26.84 -10.27
C ARG A 232 -21.22 26.13 -11.58
N PHE A 233 -20.91 24.83 -11.52
CA PHE A 233 -20.68 24.03 -12.71
C PHE A 233 -21.91 23.97 -13.61
N ASP A 234 -23.09 23.70 -13.05
CA ASP A 234 -24.36 23.66 -13.79
C ASP A 234 -24.67 25.00 -14.47
N ARG A 235 -24.47 26.11 -13.75
CA ARG A 235 -24.63 27.45 -14.31
C ARG A 235 -23.65 27.70 -15.46
N ALA A 236 -22.37 27.38 -15.26
CA ALA A 236 -21.34 27.56 -16.29
C ALA A 236 -21.63 26.71 -17.53
N LEU A 237 -22.08 25.46 -17.34
CA LEU A 237 -22.44 24.54 -18.42
C LEU A 237 -23.67 25.04 -19.18
N ALA A 238 -24.67 25.60 -18.49
CA ALA A 238 -25.86 26.18 -19.11
C ALA A 238 -25.55 27.47 -19.90
N GLU A 239 -24.71 28.35 -19.35
CA GLU A 239 -24.34 29.61 -20.00
C GLU A 239 -23.38 29.42 -21.17
N ARG A 240 -22.38 28.53 -21.02
CA ARG A 240 -21.20 28.42 -21.90
C ARG A 240 -20.76 26.96 -22.09
N PRO A 241 -21.61 26.10 -22.68
CA PRO A 241 -21.37 24.66 -22.73
C PRO A 241 -20.07 24.26 -23.46
N GLU A 242 -19.82 24.86 -24.63
CA GLU A 242 -18.61 24.56 -25.43
C GLU A 242 -17.32 25.01 -24.73
N GLN A 243 -17.39 26.11 -23.95
CA GLN A 243 -16.24 26.58 -23.18
C GLN A 243 -15.93 25.64 -22.01
N VAL A 244 -16.96 25.13 -21.32
CA VAL A 244 -16.76 24.16 -20.23
C VAL A 244 -16.21 22.84 -20.77
N ARG A 245 -16.81 22.30 -21.84
CA ARG A 245 -16.39 21.04 -22.47
C ARG A 245 -14.97 21.09 -23.05
N SER A 246 -14.53 22.25 -23.55
CA SER A 246 -13.15 22.41 -24.02
C SER A 246 -12.13 22.50 -22.88
N ARG A 247 -12.54 23.00 -21.71
CA ARG A 247 -11.69 23.14 -20.52
C ARG A 247 -11.57 21.87 -19.70
N VAL A 248 -12.61 21.04 -19.66
CA VAL A 248 -12.61 19.80 -18.88
C VAL A 248 -13.16 18.67 -19.72
N GLN A 249 -12.35 17.62 -19.89
CA GLN A 249 -12.66 16.48 -20.72
C GLN A 249 -12.50 15.19 -19.91
N LEU A 250 -13.45 14.27 -20.06
CA LEU A 250 -13.35 12.91 -19.53
C LEU A 250 -13.10 11.97 -20.71
N ASN A 251 -12.00 11.21 -20.72
CA ASN A 251 -11.85 10.17 -21.73
C ASN A 251 -12.79 9.00 -21.45
N ALA A 252 -13.49 8.56 -22.50
CA ALA A 252 -14.41 7.44 -22.46
C ALA A 252 -13.72 6.06 -22.50
N SER A 253 -12.43 5.99 -22.80
CA SER A 253 -11.80 4.77 -23.34
C SER A 253 -11.16 3.82 -22.34
N ASP A 254 -10.94 4.18 -21.06
CA ASP A 254 -10.28 3.28 -20.10
C ASP A 254 -10.69 3.56 -18.64
N ARG A 255 -12.00 3.54 -18.37
CA ARG A 255 -12.42 3.10 -17.03
C ARG A 255 -12.23 1.58 -17.05
N ASN A 256 -11.21 1.06 -16.37
CA ASN A 256 -11.06 -0.38 -16.09
C ASN A 256 -12.08 -0.87 -15.04
N ALA A 257 -13.28 -0.29 -15.00
CA ALA A 257 -14.46 -1.07 -14.69
C ALA A 257 -14.93 -1.58 -16.05
N PRO A 258 -15.22 -2.87 -16.25
CA PRO A 258 -15.89 -3.28 -17.49
C PRO A 258 -17.01 -2.26 -17.72
N ALA A 259 -16.97 -1.53 -18.84
CA ALA A 259 -18.11 -0.74 -19.23
C ALA A 259 -19.27 -1.73 -19.11
N PRO A 260 -20.29 -1.47 -18.27
CA PRO A 260 -21.43 -2.36 -18.30
C PRO A 260 -21.86 -2.30 -19.76
N GLN A 261 -21.65 -3.39 -20.49
CA GLN A 261 -22.63 -3.75 -21.50
C GLN A 261 -23.92 -3.54 -20.76
N SER A 262 -24.70 -2.51 -21.15
CA SER A 262 -25.87 -2.09 -20.40
C SER A 262 -26.85 -3.25 -20.44
N ASN A 263 -26.59 -4.22 -19.60
CA ASN A 263 -27.37 -5.41 -19.44
C ASN A 263 -28.61 -4.88 -18.79
N GLN A 264 -29.74 -5.25 -19.34
CA GLN A 264 -31.06 -4.86 -18.87
C GLN A 264 -31.14 -5.00 -17.33
N THR A 265 -30.55 -6.04 -16.76
CA THR A 265 -30.38 -6.25 -15.31
C THR A 265 -29.78 -5.07 -14.54
N ASP A 266 -28.73 -4.42 -15.05
CA ASP A 266 -28.05 -3.33 -14.35
C ASP A 266 -28.95 -2.09 -14.21
N ALA A 267 -29.80 -1.82 -15.21
CA ALA A 267 -30.77 -0.74 -15.13
C ALA A 267 -31.78 -0.96 -14.00
N TYR A 268 -32.27 -2.21 -13.83
CA TYR A 268 -33.17 -2.58 -12.73
C TYR A 268 -32.48 -2.54 -11.36
N ARG A 269 -31.22 -3.00 -11.26
CA ARG A 269 -30.42 -2.88 -10.03
C ARG A 269 -30.22 -1.42 -9.64
N GLN A 270 -29.94 -0.55 -10.61
CA GLN A 270 -29.78 0.88 -10.38
C GLN A 270 -31.10 1.54 -9.95
N LEU A 271 -32.23 1.17 -10.56
CA LEU A 271 -33.56 1.64 -10.15
C LEU A 271 -33.84 1.25 -8.69
N ALA A 272 -33.63 -0.02 -8.32
CA ALA A 272 -33.85 -0.50 -6.95
C ALA A 272 -33.02 0.29 -5.92
N ALA A 273 -31.75 0.55 -6.23
CA ALA A 273 -30.85 1.30 -5.37
C ALA A 273 -31.20 2.80 -5.29
N ASP A 274 -31.46 3.45 -6.42
CA ASP A 274 -31.74 4.89 -6.48
C ASP A 274 -33.08 5.28 -5.81
N LEU A 275 -34.04 4.33 -5.74
CA LEU A 275 -35.28 4.50 -4.95
C LEU A 275 -35.01 4.74 -3.46
N ILE A 276 -33.92 4.16 -2.93
CA ILE A 276 -33.51 4.31 -1.53
C ILE A 276 -32.50 5.45 -1.38
N TYR A 277 -31.45 5.42 -2.21
CA TYR A 277 -30.33 6.36 -2.14
C TYR A 277 -29.63 6.46 -3.50
N SER A 278 -29.71 7.64 -4.14
CA SER A 278 -29.10 7.86 -5.45
C SER A 278 -27.59 8.10 -5.37
N GLU A 279 -26.85 7.70 -6.41
CA GLU A 279 -25.45 8.12 -6.60
C GLU A 279 -25.31 9.63 -6.84
N GLU A 280 -26.38 10.27 -7.31
CA GLU A 280 -26.45 11.72 -7.51
C GLU A 280 -26.86 12.41 -6.20
N THR A 281 -25.98 12.28 -5.21
CA THR A 281 -26.23 12.68 -3.82
C THR A 281 -26.60 14.16 -3.67
N TRP A 282 -26.18 15.04 -4.60
CA TRP A 282 -26.56 16.45 -4.60
C TRP A 282 -28.06 16.67 -4.81
N ILE A 283 -28.77 15.75 -5.48
CA ILE A 283 -30.22 15.82 -5.63
C ILE A 283 -30.92 15.64 -4.29
N HIS A 284 -30.40 14.73 -3.46
CA HIS A 284 -30.91 14.55 -2.11
C HIS A 284 -30.70 15.84 -1.30
N ASP A 285 -29.48 16.37 -1.32
CA ASP A 285 -29.12 17.60 -0.60
C ASP A 285 -29.98 18.82 -0.99
N GLN A 286 -30.27 19.00 -2.28
CA GLN A 286 -31.13 20.08 -2.78
C GLN A 286 -32.59 19.95 -2.32
N ASN A 287 -33.04 18.72 -2.03
CA ASN A 287 -34.43 18.40 -1.71
C ASN A 287 -34.64 17.91 -0.27
N VAL A 288 -33.67 18.12 0.65
CA VAL A 288 -33.78 17.69 2.06
C VAL A 288 -35.06 18.19 2.72
N ASN A 289 -35.52 19.38 2.37
CA ASN A 289 -36.74 19.99 2.92
C ASN A 289 -38.00 19.78 2.06
N ALA A 290 -37.93 18.94 1.03
CA ALA A 290 -39.00 18.70 0.06
C ALA A 290 -39.30 17.19 -0.04
N PRO A 291 -40.11 16.64 0.89
CA PRO A 291 -40.47 15.22 0.91
C PRO A 291 -41.04 14.76 -0.43
N GLY A 292 -40.58 13.62 -0.94
CA GLY A 292 -41.05 13.03 -2.18
C GLY A 292 -40.38 13.55 -3.46
N GLU A 293 -39.75 14.73 -3.47
CA GLU A 293 -39.10 15.28 -4.69
C GLU A 293 -37.90 14.45 -5.14
N ARG A 294 -37.18 13.82 -4.21
CA ARG A 294 -36.14 12.84 -4.52
C ARG A 294 -36.69 11.63 -5.28
N LEU A 295 -37.88 11.15 -4.90
CA LEU A 295 -38.53 10.05 -5.62
C LEU A 295 -38.98 10.50 -7.00
N ARG A 296 -39.54 11.71 -7.13
CA ARG A 296 -39.87 12.28 -8.44
C ARG A 296 -38.66 12.26 -9.38
N TYR A 297 -37.51 12.73 -8.89
CA TYR A 297 -36.26 12.69 -9.65
C TYR A 297 -35.86 11.27 -10.04
N CYS A 298 -35.89 10.33 -9.10
CA CYS A 298 -35.56 8.92 -9.35
C CYS A 298 -36.45 8.32 -10.45
N LEU A 299 -37.76 8.58 -10.39
CA LEU A 299 -38.73 8.11 -11.36
C LEU A 299 -38.51 8.71 -12.75
N ASN A 300 -38.18 10.00 -12.81
CA ASN A 300 -37.84 10.68 -14.07
C ASN A 300 -36.55 10.14 -14.70
N LYS A 301 -35.53 9.88 -13.87
CA LYS A 301 -34.24 9.33 -14.29
C LYS A 301 -34.37 7.92 -14.88
N HIS A 302 -35.23 7.10 -14.29
CA HIS A 302 -35.43 5.70 -14.68
C HIS A 302 -36.71 5.46 -15.49
N ALA A 303 -37.23 6.51 -16.13
CA ALA A 303 -38.55 6.48 -16.76
C ALA A 303 -38.71 5.40 -17.82
N ASP A 304 -37.69 5.16 -18.64
CA ASP A 304 -37.71 4.10 -19.67
C ASP A 304 -37.74 2.71 -19.04
N THR A 305 -36.95 2.47 -17.99
CA THR A 305 -36.93 1.21 -17.23
C THR A 305 -38.27 0.95 -16.53
N VAL A 306 -38.88 2.00 -15.99
CA VAL A 306 -40.21 1.92 -15.36
C VAL A 306 -41.30 1.68 -16.40
N ALA A 307 -41.22 2.31 -17.57
CA ALA A 307 -42.15 2.08 -18.67
C ALA A 307 -42.10 0.63 -19.17
N GLU A 308 -40.88 0.10 -19.37
CA GLU A 308 -40.67 -1.31 -19.72
C GLU A 308 -41.26 -2.24 -18.66
N LEU A 309 -41.02 -1.95 -17.37
CA LEU A 309 -41.55 -2.70 -16.25
C LEU A 309 -43.09 -2.71 -16.19
N LEU A 310 -43.75 -1.60 -16.56
CA LEU A 310 -45.20 -1.51 -16.59
C LEU A 310 -45.80 -2.31 -17.77
N ASN A 311 -45.11 -2.34 -18.90
CA ASN A 311 -45.55 -3.07 -20.10
C ASN A 311 -45.28 -4.58 -20.00
N HIS A 312 -44.17 -4.97 -19.39
CA HIS A 312 -43.68 -6.34 -19.28
C HIS A 312 -43.32 -6.72 -17.83
N PRO A 313 -44.30 -6.78 -16.90
CA PRO A 313 -44.03 -7.11 -15.50
C PRO A 313 -43.41 -8.50 -15.31
N GLU A 314 -43.61 -9.42 -16.25
CA GLU A 314 -42.99 -10.75 -16.27
C GLU A 314 -41.46 -10.72 -16.29
N ILE A 315 -40.85 -9.64 -16.78
CA ILE A 315 -39.40 -9.53 -16.93
C ILE A 315 -38.64 -9.67 -15.61
N LEU A 316 -39.27 -9.29 -14.49
CA LEU A 316 -38.69 -9.42 -13.15
C LEU A 316 -38.47 -10.88 -12.73
N GLN A 317 -39.14 -11.84 -13.37
CA GLN A 317 -38.93 -13.26 -13.10
C GLN A 317 -37.69 -13.80 -13.80
N ASP A 318 -37.37 -13.25 -14.98
CA ASP A 318 -36.31 -13.71 -15.87
C ASP A 318 -34.95 -13.03 -15.61
N LEU A 319 -34.94 -11.90 -14.90
CA LEU A 319 -33.71 -11.16 -14.57
C LEU A 319 -33.02 -11.76 -13.32
N PRO A 320 -31.68 -11.86 -13.33
CA PRO A 320 -30.90 -12.35 -12.19
C PRO A 320 -30.80 -11.27 -11.08
N LEU A 321 -31.93 -11.05 -10.41
CA LEU A 321 -32.13 -10.10 -9.31
C LEU A 321 -32.42 -10.85 -8.01
N SER A 322 -31.81 -10.40 -6.92
CA SER A 322 -32.14 -10.81 -5.55
C SER A 322 -33.59 -10.47 -5.18
N GLU A 323 -34.13 -11.17 -4.18
CA GLU A 323 -35.49 -10.93 -3.70
C GLU A 323 -35.71 -9.48 -3.23
N ASP A 324 -34.71 -8.87 -2.59
CA ASP A 324 -34.79 -7.48 -2.13
C ASP A 324 -34.87 -6.49 -3.28
N GLN A 325 -34.07 -6.69 -4.34
CA GLN A 325 -34.13 -5.87 -5.54
C GLN A 325 -35.53 -5.98 -6.16
N ARG A 326 -36.07 -7.20 -6.31
CA ARG A 326 -37.42 -7.41 -6.88
C ARG A 326 -38.49 -6.71 -6.04
N ASN A 327 -38.45 -6.85 -4.72
CA ASN A 327 -39.41 -6.23 -3.81
C ASN A 327 -39.40 -4.69 -3.91
N MET A 328 -38.21 -4.08 -3.99
CA MET A 328 -38.08 -2.64 -4.16
C MET A 328 -38.59 -2.15 -5.51
N ILE A 329 -38.33 -2.90 -6.58
CA ILE A 329 -38.81 -2.57 -7.93
C ILE A 329 -40.34 -2.72 -8.04
N GLU A 330 -40.90 -3.77 -7.43
CA GLU A 330 -42.34 -3.98 -7.36
C GLU A 330 -43.07 -2.85 -6.61
N LEU A 331 -42.46 -2.30 -5.57
CA LEU A 331 -43.01 -1.14 -4.88
C LEU A 331 -43.12 0.07 -5.82
N ALA A 332 -42.08 0.37 -6.61
CA ALA A 332 -42.14 1.41 -7.64
C ALA A 332 -43.19 1.12 -8.72
N ARG A 333 -43.30 -0.12 -9.19
CA ARG A 333 -44.31 -0.55 -10.16
C ARG A 333 -45.73 -0.32 -9.64
N SER A 334 -45.99 -0.74 -8.40
CA SER A 334 -47.32 -0.65 -7.77
C SER A 334 -47.80 0.79 -7.66
N ALA A 335 -46.89 1.72 -7.37
CA ALA A 335 -47.21 3.14 -7.29
C ALA A 335 -47.55 3.77 -8.64
N MET A 336 -47.07 3.19 -9.74
CA MET A 336 -47.29 3.67 -11.10
C MET A 336 -48.32 2.86 -11.90
N GLN A 337 -48.94 1.85 -11.28
CA GLN A 337 -49.82 0.91 -11.96
C GLN A 337 -51.04 1.58 -12.63
N THR A 338 -51.43 2.77 -12.18
CA THR A 338 -52.52 3.53 -12.81
C THR A 338 -52.21 3.97 -14.25
N LEU A 339 -50.93 4.07 -14.64
CA LEU A 339 -50.52 4.44 -15.99
C LEU A 339 -50.76 3.33 -17.03
N SER A 340 -50.73 2.07 -16.62
CA SER A 340 -50.89 0.93 -17.53
C SER A 340 -52.35 0.64 -17.89
N ALA A 341 -53.30 1.45 -17.40
CA ALA A 341 -54.72 1.29 -17.70
C ALA A 341 -55.09 1.66 -19.15
N ASP A 342 -54.25 2.44 -19.83
CA ASP A 342 -54.54 3.05 -21.15
C ASP A 342 -53.73 2.48 -22.34
N GLY A 343 -53.03 1.34 -22.17
CA GLY A 343 -52.24 0.68 -23.24
C GLY A 343 -50.74 0.64 -22.95
N GLU A 344 -49.90 0.49 -23.99
CA GLU A 344 -48.44 0.56 -23.86
C GLU A 344 -48.01 1.94 -23.34
N VAL A 345 -47.21 1.93 -22.27
CA VAL A 345 -46.69 3.12 -21.59
C VAL A 345 -45.28 3.41 -22.12
N SER A 346 -45.02 4.66 -22.50
CA SER A 346 -43.69 5.15 -22.88
C SER A 346 -42.99 5.86 -21.71
N GLY A 347 -41.66 5.96 -21.75
CA GLY A 347 -40.89 6.71 -20.74
C GLY A 347 -41.32 8.18 -20.61
N ALA A 348 -41.72 8.82 -21.71
CA ALA A 348 -42.25 10.18 -21.68
C ALA A 348 -43.57 10.30 -20.88
N GLN A 349 -44.45 9.30 -20.97
CA GLN A 349 -45.67 9.25 -20.17
C GLN A 349 -45.39 9.01 -18.68
N VAL A 350 -44.35 8.21 -18.37
CA VAL A 350 -43.88 8.03 -17.00
C VAL A 350 -43.35 9.35 -16.43
N GLN A 351 -42.57 10.11 -17.21
CA GLN A 351 -42.06 11.42 -16.79
C GLN A 351 -43.20 12.42 -16.56
N GLU A 352 -44.15 12.51 -17.49
CA GLU A 352 -45.31 13.41 -17.36
C GLU A 352 -46.14 13.06 -16.11
N PHE A 353 -46.32 11.78 -15.82
CA PHE A 353 -47.01 11.34 -14.60
C PHE A 353 -46.21 11.67 -13.33
N ALA A 354 -44.90 11.38 -13.33
CA ALA A 354 -44.01 11.69 -12.24
C ALA A 354 -44.00 13.19 -11.95
N ASP A 355 -43.97 14.08 -12.95
CA ASP A 355 -43.99 15.53 -12.78
C ASP A 355 -45.33 16.06 -12.23
N ASN A 356 -46.44 15.40 -12.55
CA ASN A 356 -47.77 15.80 -12.11
C ASN A 356 -48.23 15.15 -10.79
N LEU A 357 -47.47 14.20 -10.24
CA LEU A 357 -47.78 13.54 -8.97
C LEU A 357 -47.79 14.57 -7.80
N PRO A 358 -48.88 14.64 -7.00
CA PRO A 358 -48.93 15.52 -5.84
C PRO A 358 -47.85 15.17 -4.81
N SER A 359 -47.26 16.18 -4.17
CA SER A 359 -46.21 15.98 -3.16
C SER A 359 -46.68 15.12 -1.97
N GLU A 360 -47.97 15.17 -1.60
CA GLU A 360 -48.54 14.30 -0.56
C GLU A 360 -48.48 12.82 -0.93
N SER A 361 -48.76 12.48 -2.19
CA SER A 361 -48.70 11.10 -2.70
C SER A 361 -47.26 10.60 -2.73
N LEU A 362 -46.32 11.45 -3.15
CA LEU A 362 -44.88 11.12 -3.15
C LEU A 362 -44.33 10.96 -1.73
N ALA A 363 -44.75 11.82 -0.79
CA ALA A 363 -44.37 11.70 0.61
C ALA A 363 -44.92 10.40 1.23
N TYR A 364 -46.14 9.99 0.91
CA TYR A 364 -46.69 8.71 1.33
C TYR A 364 -45.90 7.52 0.76
N LEU A 365 -45.53 7.58 -0.52
CA LEU A 365 -44.72 6.56 -1.19
C LEU A 365 -43.31 6.48 -0.57
N GLU A 366 -42.69 7.62 -0.26
CA GLU A 366 -41.42 7.69 0.46
C GLU A 366 -41.51 7.06 1.84
N GLN A 367 -42.61 7.28 2.56
CA GLN A 367 -42.86 6.63 3.85
C GLN A 367 -42.97 5.10 3.73
N GLN A 368 -43.58 4.58 2.66
CA GLN A 368 -43.64 3.13 2.40
C GLN A 368 -42.25 2.56 2.09
N ILE A 369 -41.46 3.26 1.27
CA ILE A 369 -40.07 2.90 0.99
C ILE A 369 -39.26 2.88 2.28
N ASP A 370 -39.40 3.89 3.13
CA ASP A 370 -38.70 3.97 4.42
C ASP A 370 -39.06 2.82 5.38
N ALA A 371 -40.32 2.40 5.40
CA ALA A 371 -40.72 1.23 6.17
C ALA A 371 -40.00 -0.03 5.68
N GLN A 372 -39.94 -0.24 4.36
CA GLN A 372 -39.23 -1.39 3.77
C GLN A 372 -37.72 -1.31 3.98
N VAL A 373 -37.13 -0.12 3.86
CA VAL A 373 -35.71 0.14 4.16
C VAL A 373 -35.35 -0.30 5.57
N ASN A 374 -36.16 0.05 6.57
CA ASN A 374 -35.89 -0.33 7.96
C ASN A 374 -35.99 -1.85 8.17
N VAL A 375 -37.02 -2.50 7.60
CA VAL A 375 -37.18 -3.97 7.69
C VAL A 375 -36.01 -4.68 7.02
N LEU A 376 -35.62 -4.23 5.82
CA LEU A 376 -34.49 -4.79 5.08
C LEU A 376 -33.18 -4.57 5.86
N PHE A 377 -32.96 -3.37 6.38
CA PHE A 377 -31.77 -3.06 7.17
C PHE A 377 -31.69 -3.95 8.41
N ASP A 378 -32.77 -4.11 9.16
CA ASP A 378 -32.79 -4.94 10.37
C ASP A 378 -32.48 -6.41 10.04
N ARG A 379 -33.02 -6.94 8.93
CA ARG A 379 -32.74 -8.31 8.47
C ARG A 379 -31.27 -8.49 8.08
N VAL A 380 -30.76 -7.61 7.20
CA VAL A 380 -29.36 -7.65 6.74
C VAL A 380 -28.39 -7.44 7.90
N GLN A 381 -28.68 -6.50 8.80
CA GLN A 381 -27.90 -6.30 10.02
C GLN A 381 -27.89 -7.56 10.88
N GLN A 382 -29.03 -8.22 11.09
CA GLN A 382 -29.08 -9.46 11.88
C GLN A 382 -28.24 -10.57 11.24
N GLU A 383 -28.31 -10.73 9.91
CA GLU A 383 -27.49 -11.68 9.15
C GLU A 383 -26.00 -11.33 9.29
N VAL A 384 -25.59 -10.09 9.04
CA VAL A 384 -24.18 -9.67 9.16
C VAL A 384 -23.69 -9.83 10.61
N CYS A 385 -24.50 -9.44 11.60
CA CYS A 385 -24.18 -9.58 13.02
C CYS A 385 -24.14 -11.05 13.49
N SER A 386 -24.99 -11.93 12.96
CA SER A 386 -24.97 -13.35 13.33
C SER A 386 -23.67 -14.01 12.84
N HIS A 387 -23.23 -13.68 11.63
CA HIS A 387 -21.93 -14.15 11.12
C HIS A 387 -20.76 -13.52 11.87
N LEU A 388 -20.86 -12.24 12.27
CA LEU A 388 -19.89 -11.62 13.17
C LEU A 388 -19.87 -12.28 14.56
N SER A 389 -21.00 -12.81 15.04
CA SER A 389 -21.09 -13.50 16.33
C SER A 389 -20.46 -14.90 16.30
N GLU A 390 -20.53 -15.61 15.17
CA GLU A 390 -19.84 -16.88 14.95
C GLU A 390 -18.31 -16.71 14.95
N LEU A 391 -17.80 -15.51 14.60
CA LEU A 391 -16.38 -15.15 14.67
C LEU A 391 -15.86 -14.92 16.10
N THR A 392 -16.73 -14.97 17.12
CA THR A 392 -16.34 -14.79 18.54
C THR A 392 -16.27 -16.11 19.34
N ASN A 393 -16.56 -17.26 18.73
CA ASN A 393 -16.43 -18.57 19.38
C ASN A 393 -15.92 -19.65 18.39
N PRO A 394 -14.69 -20.17 18.52
CA PRO A 394 -14.16 -21.20 17.62
C PRO A 394 -14.80 -22.60 17.77
N GLY A 395 -15.95 -22.72 18.43
CA GLY A 395 -16.44 -23.99 18.99
C GLY A 395 -17.75 -24.56 18.44
N THR A 396 -18.44 -23.88 17.52
CA THR A 396 -19.74 -24.37 17.02
C THR A 396 -19.79 -24.33 15.50
N GLN A 397 -19.33 -25.41 14.87
CA GLN A 397 -19.87 -25.77 13.57
C GLN A 397 -21.34 -26.15 13.77
N SER A 398 -22.26 -25.30 13.32
CA SER A 398 -23.66 -25.68 13.16
C SER A 398 -23.76 -26.66 12.00
N ASN A 399 -24.16 -27.90 12.28
CA ASN A 399 -24.60 -28.86 11.27
C ASN A 399 -25.89 -28.34 10.63
N ASN A 400 -25.77 -27.55 9.55
CA ASN A 400 -26.90 -27.30 8.65
C ASN A 400 -27.04 -28.48 7.68
N THR A 401 -27.61 -29.59 8.18
CA THR A 401 -28.24 -30.59 7.31
C THR A 401 -29.66 -30.10 7.02
N VAL A 402 -29.92 -29.92 5.72
CA VAL A 402 -31.23 -29.63 5.11
C VAL A 402 -32.36 -30.40 5.82
N GLN A 403 -33.31 -29.65 6.39
CA GLN A 403 -34.59 -30.19 6.86
C GLN A 403 -35.43 -30.58 5.64
N THR A 404 -35.66 -31.88 5.46
CA THR A 404 -36.84 -32.40 4.76
C THR A 404 -37.95 -32.66 5.77
N GLU A 405 -39.17 -32.34 5.33
CA GLU A 405 -40.45 -32.35 6.04
C GLU A 405 -40.83 -33.65 6.79
N PRO A 406 -41.81 -33.58 7.71
CA PRO A 406 -41.98 -34.52 8.82
C PRO A 406 -42.79 -35.77 8.44
N GLN A 407 -42.38 -36.93 8.97
CA GLN A 407 -43.27 -38.08 9.13
C GLN A 407 -43.38 -38.50 10.59
N ALA A 408 -44.61 -38.93 10.91
CA ALA A 408 -45.25 -39.08 12.22
C ALA A 408 -44.61 -40.16 13.14
N PRO A 409 -45.02 -40.21 14.42
CA PRO A 409 -44.17 -40.61 15.55
C PRO A 409 -44.34 -42.07 15.96
N GLU A 410 -43.34 -42.64 16.62
CA GLU A 410 -43.59 -43.71 17.61
C GLU A 410 -42.46 -43.85 18.65
N ALA A 411 -42.83 -43.57 19.90
CA ALA A 411 -42.55 -44.34 21.10
C ALA A 411 -41.09 -44.68 21.51
N THR A 412 -40.66 -44.06 22.62
CA THR A 412 -40.31 -44.67 23.93
C THR A 412 -38.95 -44.25 24.51
N ALA A 413 -39.03 -43.71 25.74
CA ALA A 413 -38.22 -44.00 26.95
C ALA A 413 -36.67 -44.07 26.82
N ALA A 414 -35.82 -43.54 27.70
CA ALA A 414 -35.92 -43.01 29.04
C ALA A 414 -34.61 -42.26 29.38
N GLN A 415 -34.70 -41.34 30.34
CA GLN A 415 -33.81 -41.09 31.49
C GLN A 415 -32.32 -41.49 31.39
N THR A 416 -31.40 -40.54 31.59
CA THR A 416 -30.57 -40.33 32.80
C THR A 416 -29.29 -39.54 32.48
N ALA A 417 -29.03 -38.49 33.26
CA ALA A 417 -27.69 -37.99 33.56
C ALA A 417 -27.10 -38.82 34.73
N PRO A 418 -25.91 -38.52 35.27
CA PRO A 418 -24.58 -38.21 34.70
C PRO A 418 -23.53 -39.21 35.23
N GLN A 419 -22.25 -39.18 34.78
CA GLN A 419 -21.10 -39.39 35.69
C GLN A 419 -19.73 -39.25 35.02
N GLN A 420 -18.87 -38.49 35.70
CA GLN A 420 -17.42 -38.54 35.62
C GLN A 420 -16.90 -39.85 36.22
N THR A 421 -15.91 -40.49 35.58
CA THR A 421 -14.85 -41.23 36.30
C THR A 421 -13.59 -41.31 35.44
N ALA A 422 -12.46 -41.00 36.07
CA ALA A 422 -11.12 -41.24 35.58
C ALA A 422 -10.75 -42.73 35.63
N ALA A 423 -9.98 -43.22 34.65
CA ALA A 423 -8.94 -44.24 34.83
C ALA A 423 -8.12 -44.38 33.54
N ALA A 424 -6.80 -44.42 33.72
CA ALA A 424 -5.82 -44.75 32.71
C ALA A 424 -5.85 -46.25 32.39
N GLU A 425 -5.66 -46.62 31.12
CA GLU A 425 -5.10 -47.91 30.75
C GLU A 425 -4.35 -47.79 29.41
N GLN A 426 -3.08 -48.19 29.44
CA GLN A 426 -2.22 -48.35 28.27
C GLN A 426 -2.68 -49.55 27.45
N SER A 427 -2.86 -49.35 26.15
CA SER A 427 -3.00 -50.42 25.16
C SER A 427 -2.24 -50.03 23.91
N THR A 428 -1.18 -50.79 23.66
CA THR A 428 -0.21 -50.68 22.58
C THR A 428 -0.81 -51.16 21.25
N ALA A 429 -0.69 -50.35 20.18
CA ALA A 429 -0.65 -50.84 18.81
C ALA A 429 0.29 -49.94 17.96
N PRO A 430 1.23 -50.52 17.20
CA PRO A 430 2.27 -49.80 16.47
C PRO A 430 1.80 -49.46 15.04
N GLY A 431 2.07 -48.25 14.57
CA GLY A 431 1.86 -47.91 13.16
C GLY A 431 1.30 -46.51 12.91
N ALA A 432 1.98 -45.48 13.39
CA ALA A 432 1.91 -44.17 12.80
C ALA A 432 3.34 -43.64 12.76
N THR A 433 3.94 -43.63 11.57
CA THR A 433 5.11 -42.80 11.28
C THR A 433 4.72 -41.37 11.58
N VAL A 434 5.12 -40.90 12.77
CA VAL A 434 5.17 -39.48 13.09
C VAL A 434 6.13 -38.89 12.08
N SER A 435 5.60 -38.12 11.13
CA SER A 435 6.42 -37.14 10.44
C SER A 435 6.94 -36.19 11.50
N GLU A 436 8.22 -36.29 11.83
CA GLU A 436 8.93 -35.24 12.56
C GLU A 436 8.75 -33.96 11.74
N THR A 437 7.83 -33.11 12.18
CA THR A 437 7.70 -31.75 11.67
C THR A 437 8.92 -31.00 12.17
N GLU A 438 9.71 -30.45 11.26
CA GLU A 438 10.84 -29.58 11.61
C GLU A 438 10.37 -28.49 12.60
N PRO A 439 11.19 -28.14 13.62
CA PRO A 439 10.83 -27.10 14.56
C PRO A 439 10.56 -25.79 13.80
N GLU A 440 9.36 -25.24 14.01
CA GLU A 440 8.92 -23.99 13.38
C GLU A 440 9.91 -22.86 13.71
N SER A 441 10.42 -22.17 12.68
CA SER A 441 11.34 -21.03 12.84
C SER A 441 10.73 -19.95 13.72
N ASP A 442 11.52 -19.37 14.63
CA ASP A 442 11.10 -18.26 15.51
C ASP A 442 10.45 -17.10 14.75
N ARG A 443 10.89 -16.84 13.51
CA ARG A 443 10.28 -15.83 12.64
C ARG A 443 8.83 -16.18 12.32
N LYS A 444 8.54 -17.42 11.92
CA LYS A 444 7.17 -17.89 11.67
C LYS A 444 6.33 -17.84 12.95
N LYS A 445 6.95 -18.10 14.11
CA LYS A 445 6.28 -17.95 15.41
C LYS A 445 5.92 -16.49 15.71
N LEU A 446 6.83 -15.54 15.48
CA LEU A 446 6.56 -14.11 15.63
C LEU A 446 5.52 -13.62 14.62
N GLU A 447 5.59 -14.04 13.37
CA GLU A 447 4.58 -13.76 12.34
C GLU A 447 3.22 -14.32 12.76
N ARG A 448 3.15 -15.56 13.25
CA ARG A 448 1.90 -16.14 13.78
C ARG A 448 1.41 -15.40 15.01
N MET A 449 2.28 -14.99 15.93
CA MET A 449 1.90 -14.15 17.08
C MET A 449 1.36 -12.81 16.59
N MET A 450 1.99 -12.18 15.61
CA MET A 450 1.52 -10.94 15.01
C MET A 450 0.15 -11.14 14.34
N SER A 451 -0.01 -12.19 13.54
CA SER A 451 -1.27 -12.53 12.86
C SER A 451 -2.38 -12.90 13.85
N SER A 452 -2.10 -13.71 14.87
CA SER A 452 -3.06 -14.03 15.94
C SER A 452 -3.32 -12.87 16.89
N SER A 453 -2.43 -11.89 16.95
CA SER A 453 -2.60 -10.65 17.71
C SER A 453 -3.32 -9.56 16.91
N GLY A 454 -3.33 -9.66 15.57
CA GLY A 454 -3.85 -8.67 14.62
C GLY A 454 -5.37 -8.54 14.56
N LEU A 455 -6.07 -8.81 15.67
CA LEU A 455 -7.52 -8.81 15.94
C LEU A 455 -8.05 -10.18 16.37
N ASP A 456 -7.52 -10.68 17.49
CA ASP A 456 -8.30 -11.62 18.30
C ASP A 456 -9.51 -10.84 18.86
N LEU A 457 -10.69 -10.96 18.24
CA LEU A 457 -11.91 -10.33 18.71
C LEU A 457 -12.22 -10.72 20.16
N ASN A 458 -11.76 -11.89 20.62
CA ASN A 458 -11.96 -12.39 21.97
C ASN A 458 -10.93 -11.84 22.97
N SER A 459 -9.95 -11.07 22.50
CA SER A 459 -8.97 -10.41 23.37
C SER A 459 -9.54 -9.13 24.01
N ASN A 460 -9.08 -8.88 25.24
CA ASN A 460 -9.28 -7.59 25.90
C ASN A 460 -8.58 -6.46 25.10
N GLY A 461 -8.99 -5.20 25.31
CA GLY A 461 -8.45 -4.08 24.55
C GLY A 461 -9.09 -3.95 23.16
N TYR A 462 -8.29 -3.98 22.09
CA TYR A 462 -8.75 -3.67 20.72
C TYR A 462 -9.78 -4.67 20.15
N GLY A 463 -9.65 -5.97 20.48
CA GLY A 463 -10.63 -6.99 20.10
C GLY A 463 -12.02 -6.68 20.68
N ARG A 464 -12.07 -6.49 22.01
CA ARG A 464 -13.29 -6.06 22.71
C ARG A 464 -13.85 -4.74 22.18
N PHE A 465 -13.00 -3.78 21.86
CA PHE A 465 -13.41 -2.52 21.24
C PHE A 465 -14.12 -2.75 19.91
N MET A 466 -13.54 -3.54 19.00
CA MET A 466 -14.18 -3.85 17.71
C MET A 466 -15.48 -4.64 17.88
N GLN A 467 -15.56 -5.57 18.83
CA GLN A 467 -16.82 -6.25 19.16
C GLN A 467 -17.92 -5.25 19.57
N LEU A 468 -17.59 -4.29 20.44
CA LEU A 468 -18.53 -3.26 20.87
C LEU A 468 -18.96 -2.38 19.69
N VAL A 469 -18.01 -1.97 18.85
CA VAL A 469 -18.30 -1.22 17.61
C VAL A 469 -19.27 -2.02 16.74
N PHE A 470 -18.97 -3.26 16.38
CA PHE A 470 -19.87 -4.07 15.54
C PHE A 470 -21.27 -4.25 16.15
N SER A 471 -21.35 -4.45 17.47
CA SER A 471 -22.64 -4.64 18.15
C SER A 471 -23.54 -3.41 18.14
N ARG A 472 -22.97 -2.21 17.94
CA ARG A 472 -23.69 -0.93 18.01
C ARG A 472 -23.73 -0.17 16.71
N TYR A 473 -22.78 -0.41 15.82
CA TYR A 473 -22.56 0.43 14.64
C TYR A 473 -23.82 0.50 13.80
N PHE A 474 -24.35 -0.65 13.38
CA PHE A 474 -25.53 -0.70 12.52
C PHE A 474 -26.80 -0.14 13.19
N SER A 475 -26.96 -0.31 14.51
CA SER A 475 -28.11 0.26 15.23
C SER A 475 -27.99 1.77 15.48
N SER A 476 -26.77 2.31 15.49
CA SER A 476 -26.48 3.71 15.87
C SER A 476 -26.20 4.62 14.67
N VAL A 477 -25.98 4.08 13.48
CA VAL A 477 -25.81 4.90 12.26
C VAL A 477 -27.10 5.65 11.92
N ASP A 478 -26.93 6.89 11.44
CA ASP A 478 -28.04 7.76 11.04
C ASP A 478 -28.80 7.17 9.83
N ALA A 479 -30.10 7.47 9.70
CA ALA A 479 -30.98 6.89 8.68
C ALA A 479 -30.46 7.06 7.24
N LEU A 480 -29.82 8.18 6.98
CA LEU A 480 -29.17 8.49 5.70
C LEU A 480 -28.05 7.50 5.35
N ASP A 481 -27.21 7.16 6.33
CA ASP A 481 -26.10 6.23 6.13
C ASP A 481 -26.61 4.78 6.03
N LYS A 482 -27.71 4.42 6.71
CA LYS A 482 -28.40 3.14 6.50
C LYS A 482 -28.87 2.97 5.05
N ARG A 483 -29.48 4.01 4.49
CA ARG A 483 -29.90 4.04 3.08
C ARG A 483 -28.71 3.87 2.12
N SER A 484 -27.58 4.52 2.41
CA SER A 484 -26.34 4.37 1.63
C SER A 484 -25.82 2.92 1.63
N MET A 485 -25.80 2.27 2.81
CA MET A 485 -25.39 0.87 2.96
C MET A 485 -26.27 -0.10 2.18
N LEU A 486 -27.60 0.05 2.25
CA LEU A 486 -28.53 -0.77 1.48
C LEU A 486 -28.43 -0.52 -0.02
N ALA A 487 -28.29 0.73 -0.46
CA ALA A 487 -28.13 1.02 -1.88
C ALA A 487 -26.83 0.43 -2.43
N SER A 488 -25.74 0.46 -1.66
CA SER A 488 -24.50 -0.25 -2.00
C SER A 488 -24.72 -1.76 -2.15
N LEU A 489 -25.46 -2.36 -1.22
CA LEU A 489 -25.86 -3.77 -1.30
C LEU A 489 -26.68 -4.06 -2.56
N LEU A 490 -27.72 -3.26 -2.84
CA LEU A 490 -28.61 -3.47 -3.99
C LEU A 490 -27.90 -3.26 -5.34
N ARG A 491 -26.89 -2.40 -5.42
CA ARG A 491 -26.07 -2.28 -6.65
C ARG A 491 -25.13 -3.46 -6.86
N GLY A 492 -24.54 -3.95 -5.77
CA GLY A 492 -23.48 -4.97 -5.81
C GLY A 492 -23.95 -6.42 -5.70
N SER A 493 -25.23 -6.68 -5.39
CA SER A 493 -25.72 -8.04 -5.17
C SER A 493 -26.07 -8.76 -6.47
N ASP A 494 -25.51 -9.96 -6.61
CA ASP A 494 -25.93 -10.95 -7.60
C ASP A 494 -27.30 -11.57 -7.23
N GLU A 495 -27.83 -12.47 -8.06
CA GLU A 495 -29.15 -13.10 -7.84
C GLU A 495 -29.21 -13.89 -6.52
N ASN A 496 -28.15 -14.64 -6.21
CA ASN A 496 -27.99 -15.41 -4.98
C ASN A 496 -26.62 -15.10 -4.36
N PRO A 497 -26.45 -13.92 -3.73
CA PRO A 497 -25.17 -13.54 -3.16
C PRO A 497 -24.86 -14.46 -1.97
N SER A 498 -23.62 -14.93 -1.89
CA SER A 498 -23.12 -15.51 -0.63
C SER A 498 -23.18 -14.45 0.47
N ILE A 499 -23.28 -14.88 1.73
CA ILE A 499 -23.24 -13.99 2.89
C ILE A 499 -22.00 -13.08 2.86
N GLY A 500 -20.84 -13.61 2.45
CA GLY A 500 -19.61 -12.83 2.29
C GLY A 500 -19.74 -11.72 1.25
N GLN A 501 -20.34 -12.00 0.09
CA GLN A 501 -20.61 -10.98 -0.93
C GLN A 501 -21.61 -9.93 -0.44
N GLN A 502 -22.68 -10.37 0.23
CA GLN A 502 -23.70 -9.49 0.82
C GLN A 502 -23.07 -8.56 1.87
N ALA A 503 -22.27 -9.11 2.79
CA ALA A 503 -21.56 -8.35 3.81
C ALA A 503 -20.55 -7.37 3.20
N GLY A 504 -19.78 -7.80 2.18
CA GLY A 504 -18.82 -6.95 1.48
C GLY A 504 -19.50 -5.76 0.80
N ALA A 505 -20.59 -6.01 0.05
CA ALA A 505 -21.36 -4.97 -0.62
C ALA A 505 -22.05 -4.01 0.37
N PHE A 506 -22.55 -4.51 1.49
CA PHE A 506 -23.13 -3.69 2.56
C PHE A 506 -22.08 -2.81 3.27
N LEU A 507 -20.89 -3.35 3.57
CA LEU A 507 -19.78 -2.63 4.20
C LEU A 507 -19.12 -1.60 3.27
N LYS A 508 -19.17 -1.77 1.94
CA LYS A 508 -18.77 -0.73 0.98
C LYS A 508 -19.59 0.56 1.13
N GLY A 509 -20.83 0.44 1.58
CA GLY A 509 -21.67 1.58 1.91
C GLY A 509 -21.53 2.07 3.35
N ALA A 510 -20.67 1.49 4.19
CA ALA A 510 -20.33 2.04 5.51
C ALA A 510 -19.54 3.35 5.38
N GLY A 511 -19.42 4.13 6.46
CA GLY A 511 -18.64 5.36 6.40
C GLY A 511 -17.12 5.13 6.53
N PRO A 512 -16.33 6.19 6.38
CA PRO A 512 -14.89 6.10 6.21
C PRO A 512 -14.14 5.60 7.45
N ILE A 513 -14.63 5.84 8.68
CA ILE A 513 -13.98 5.37 9.91
C ILE A 513 -14.07 3.85 9.97
N MET A 514 -15.27 3.29 9.76
CA MET A 514 -15.47 1.85 9.70
C MET A 514 -14.60 1.21 8.62
N GLN A 515 -14.61 1.76 7.40
CA GLN A 515 -13.80 1.25 6.30
C GLN A 515 -12.29 1.27 6.62
N LYS A 516 -11.77 2.34 7.23
CA LYS A 516 -10.36 2.44 7.64
C LYS A 516 -10.01 1.44 8.75
N MET A 517 -10.91 1.21 9.70
CA MET A 517 -10.69 0.21 10.74
C MET A 517 -10.69 -1.21 10.20
N LEU A 518 -11.57 -1.52 9.25
CA LEU A 518 -11.60 -2.80 8.55
C LEU A 518 -10.42 -3.01 7.58
N GLN A 519 -9.83 -1.94 7.04
CA GLN A 519 -8.62 -2.03 6.22
C GLN A 519 -7.43 -2.59 7.02
N GLY A 520 -7.31 -2.22 8.29
CA GLY A 520 -6.30 -2.76 9.22
C GLY A 520 -6.66 -4.13 9.80
N PHE A 521 -7.79 -4.72 9.41
CA PHE A 521 -8.28 -5.96 9.99
C PHE A 521 -7.55 -7.19 9.45
N ASN A 522 -7.05 -8.07 10.34
CA ASN A 522 -6.44 -9.32 9.91
C ASN A 522 -7.51 -10.34 9.49
N THR A 523 -7.47 -10.70 8.21
CA THR A 523 -8.40 -11.65 7.60
C THR A 523 -8.01 -13.12 7.79
N ASP A 524 -6.78 -13.42 8.22
CA ASP A 524 -6.28 -14.80 8.35
C ASP A 524 -6.90 -15.57 9.53
N ALA A 525 -7.44 -14.85 10.52
CA ALA A 525 -8.00 -15.41 11.75
C ALA A 525 -9.55 -15.49 11.74
N VAL A 526 -10.19 -15.10 10.63
CA VAL A 526 -11.65 -15.08 10.49
C VAL A 526 -12.11 -16.05 9.40
N ASN A 527 -13.42 -16.33 9.37
CA ASN A 527 -14.03 -17.14 8.33
C ASN A 527 -13.61 -16.64 6.93
N PRO A 528 -13.19 -17.54 6.00
CA PRO A 528 -12.80 -17.20 4.63
C PRO A 528 -13.83 -16.34 3.88
N GLU A 529 -15.12 -16.52 4.12
CA GLU A 529 -16.19 -15.74 3.49
C GLU A 529 -16.17 -14.28 3.97
N PHE A 530 -15.93 -14.05 5.26
CA PHE A 530 -15.80 -12.71 5.83
C PHE A 530 -14.46 -12.05 5.45
N ALA A 531 -13.39 -12.83 5.38
CA ALA A 531 -12.11 -12.38 4.84
C ALA A 531 -12.25 -11.86 3.40
N GLN A 532 -12.98 -12.61 2.56
CA GLN A 532 -13.28 -12.21 1.18
C GLN A 532 -14.16 -10.95 1.13
N ALA A 533 -15.15 -10.81 2.03
CA ALA A 533 -15.98 -9.61 2.16
C ALA A 533 -15.15 -8.35 2.46
N ILE A 534 -14.22 -8.45 3.42
CA ILE A 534 -13.30 -7.37 3.76
C ILE A 534 -12.37 -7.07 2.58
N ALA A 535 -11.85 -8.09 1.89
CA ALA A 535 -10.98 -7.90 0.73
C ALA A 535 -11.69 -7.18 -0.42
N ASP A 536 -12.92 -7.59 -0.76
CA ASP A 536 -13.73 -6.96 -1.82
C ASP A 536 -14.08 -5.50 -1.48
N MET A 537 -14.36 -5.18 -0.21
CA MET A 537 -14.54 -3.80 0.25
C MET A 537 -13.29 -2.95 0.03
N LYS A 538 -12.07 -3.51 0.14
CA LYS A 538 -10.82 -2.75 -0.05
C LYS A 538 -10.53 -2.41 -1.52
N SER A 539 -10.86 -3.30 -2.45
CA SER A 539 -10.42 -3.20 -3.85
C SER A 539 -11.44 -2.61 -4.81
N ASN A 540 -12.73 -2.64 -4.48
CA ASN A 540 -13.82 -2.35 -5.42
C ASN A 540 -14.78 -1.25 -4.90
N LEU A 541 -14.24 -0.07 -4.56
CA LEU A 541 -15.06 1.09 -4.20
C LEU A 541 -15.48 1.87 -5.45
N ALA A 542 -16.74 2.33 -5.47
CA ALA A 542 -17.31 3.07 -6.60
C ALA A 542 -16.54 4.40 -6.85
N PRO A 543 -16.30 4.80 -8.11
CA PRO A 543 -15.66 6.08 -8.42
C PRO A 543 -16.53 7.27 -8.00
N ILE A 544 -15.92 8.46 -7.91
CA ILE A 544 -16.65 9.71 -7.68
C ILE A 544 -17.48 10.03 -8.94
N PRO A 545 -18.76 10.45 -8.82
CA PRO A 545 -19.59 10.78 -9.97
C PRO A 545 -18.96 11.83 -10.89
N ASP A 546 -19.11 11.61 -12.20
CA ASP A 546 -18.45 12.42 -13.24
C ASP A 546 -18.74 13.91 -13.15
N LYS A 547 -19.97 14.27 -12.82
CA LYS A 547 -20.38 15.66 -12.63
C LYS A 547 -19.53 16.34 -11.56
N ILE A 548 -19.30 15.65 -10.44
CA ILE A 548 -18.50 16.16 -9.32
C ILE A 548 -17.04 16.26 -9.72
N VAL A 549 -16.50 15.25 -10.40
CA VAL A 549 -15.13 15.28 -10.95
C VAL A 549 -14.97 16.48 -11.89
N GLN A 550 -15.88 16.68 -12.85
CA GLN A 550 -15.82 17.79 -13.80
C GLN A 550 -15.91 19.14 -13.11
N ALA A 551 -16.78 19.26 -12.12
CA ALA A 551 -16.95 20.47 -11.35
C ALA A 551 -15.66 20.81 -10.57
N TYR A 552 -15.01 19.81 -9.94
CA TYR A 552 -13.71 19.99 -9.28
C TYR A 552 -12.62 20.42 -10.25
N LEU A 553 -12.51 19.74 -11.41
CA LEU A 553 -11.51 20.07 -12.42
C LEU A 553 -11.74 21.46 -13.03
N LEU A 554 -13.00 21.86 -13.26
CA LEU A 554 -13.32 23.20 -13.75
C LEU A 554 -12.90 24.26 -12.73
N SER A 555 -13.18 24.02 -11.44
CA SER A 555 -12.73 24.88 -10.35
C SER A 555 -11.20 25.01 -10.33
N MET A 556 -10.44 23.93 -10.53
CA MET A 556 -8.98 23.99 -10.66
C MET A 556 -8.52 24.85 -11.84
N VAL A 557 -9.13 24.67 -13.02
CA VAL A 557 -8.81 25.47 -14.22
C VAL A 557 -9.06 26.96 -13.94
N GLU A 558 -10.19 27.29 -13.34
CA GLU A 558 -10.57 28.68 -13.04
C GLU A 558 -9.68 29.30 -11.97
N ASN A 559 -9.31 28.55 -10.95
CA ASN A 559 -8.42 28.98 -9.86
C ASN A 559 -6.94 28.98 -10.27
N SER A 560 -6.59 28.42 -11.43
CA SER A 560 -5.23 28.53 -11.98
C SER A 560 -4.92 29.90 -12.59
N HIS A 561 -5.93 30.78 -12.71
CA HIS A 561 -5.80 32.14 -13.25
C HIS A 561 -5.12 32.20 -14.63
N GLY A 562 -5.42 31.22 -15.47
CA GLY A 562 -4.90 31.13 -16.84
C GLY A 562 -3.62 30.31 -16.97
N ALA A 563 -3.02 29.81 -15.87
CA ALA A 563 -1.90 28.87 -15.98
C ALA A 563 -2.32 27.54 -16.64
N ILE A 564 -3.55 27.09 -16.36
CA ILE A 564 -4.14 25.89 -16.95
C ILE A 564 -5.19 26.30 -17.99
N GLN A 565 -5.04 25.81 -19.22
CA GLN A 565 -6.02 25.99 -20.29
C GLN A 565 -7.10 24.91 -20.24
N SER A 566 -6.70 23.65 -20.07
CA SER A 566 -7.63 22.51 -19.99
C SER A 566 -7.04 21.33 -19.21
N ILE A 567 -7.94 20.49 -18.68
CA ILE A 567 -7.62 19.23 -18.02
C ILE A 567 -8.43 18.10 -18.68
N GLU A 568 -7.73 17.08 -19.13
CA GLU A 568 -8.29 15.85 -19.70
C GLU A 568 -8.00 14.69 -18.74
N VAL A 569 -9.03 14.00 -18.27
CA VAL A 569 -8.86 12.77 -17.49
C VAL A 569 -8.47 11.65 -18.44
N VAL A 570 -7.26 11.11 -18.25
CA VAL A 570 -6.74 9.99 -19.04
C VAL A 570 -7.34 8.68 -18.53
N ARG A 571 -7.26 8.42 -17.23
CA ARG A 571 -7.84 7.23 -16.56
C ARG A 571 -7.86 7.39 -15.04
N SER A 572 -8.67 6.57 -14.37
CA SER A 572 -8.60 6.40 -12.92
C SER A 572 -7.33 5.63 -12.53
N LEU A 573 -6.65 6.07 -11.46
CA LEU A 573 -5.53 5.37 -10.84
C LEU A 573 -5.97 4.51 -9.65
N GLY A 574 -7.18 4.74 -9.14
CA GLY A 574 -7.77 4.01 -8.03
C GLY A 574 -8.78 4.85 -7.27
N ALA A 575 -9.84 4.22 -6.79
CA ALA A 575 -10.80 4.81 -5.86
C ALA A 575 -10.65 4.11 -4.50
N ALA A 576 -10.48 4.90 -3.44
CA ALA A 576 -10.28 4.44 -2.08
C ALA A 576 -11.44 4.91 -1.19
N SER A 577 -11.36 4.60 0.11
CA SER A 577 -12.40 4.94 1.09
C SER A 577 -12.62 6.44 1.23
N VAL A 578 -11.57 7.26 1.08
CA VAL A 578 -11.64 8.72 1.30
C VAL A 578 -11.64 9.55 0.02
N GLY A 579 -11.18 8.99 -1.10
CA GLY A 579 -10.97 9.77 -2.33
C GLY A 579 -10.64 8.93 -3.55
N GLN A 580 -10.37 9.61 -4.66
CA GLN A 580 -10.01 9.03 -5.94
C GLN A 580 -8.79 9.74 -6.52
N ALA A 581 -7.85 8.96 -7.07
CA ALA A 581 -6.70 9.48 -7.81
C ALA A 581 -6.93 9.32 -9.32
N LEU A 582 -6.68 10.39 -10.08
CA LEU A 582 -6.86 10.44 -11.52
C LEU A 582 -5.53 10.76 -12.20
N LEU A 583 -5.22 10.05 -13.28
CA LEU A 583 -4.18 10.47 -14.21
C LEU A 583 -4.80 11.45 -15.20
N CYS A 584 -4.25 12.65 -15.26
CA CYS A 584 -4.77 13.73 -16.09
C CYS A 584 -3.69 14.27 -17.02
N ARG A 585 -4.08 14.67 -18.23
CA ARG A 585 -3.28 15.47 -19.15
C ARG A 585 -3.72 16.91 -19.02
N VAL A 586 -2.77 17.79 -18.72
CA VAL A 586 -3.01 19.21 -18.45
C VAL A 586 -2.37 20.03 -19.55
N SER A 587 -3.15 20.93 -20.16
CA SER A 587 -2.69 21.85 -21.21
C SER A 587 -2.48 23.25 -20.64
N TYR A 588 -1.43 23.92 -21.09
CA TYR A 588 -0.99 25.23 -20.56
C TYR A 588 -1.37 26.39 -21.46
N ALA A 589 -1.54 27.58 -20.88
CA ALA A 589 -1.62 28.80 -21.66
C ALA A 589 -0.24 29.45 -21.85
N GLY A 590 0.06 29.88 -23.08
CA GLY A 590 1.33 30.53 -23.47
C GLY A 590 2.28 29.61 -24.25
N ASN A 591 3.32 30.18 -24.87
CA ASN A 591 4.46 29.42 -25.40
C ASN A 591 5.35 29.05 -24.20
N PRO A 592 5.42 27.77 -23.78
CA PRO A 592 6.41 27.37 -22.80
C PRO A 592 7.82 27.66 -23.36
N PRO A 593 8.85 27.86 -22.51
CA PRO A 593 10.24 27.77 -22.97
C PRO A 593 10.40 26.49 -23.80
N GLU A 594 11.24 26.48 -24.84
CA GLU A 594 11.42 25.36 -25.80
C GLU A 594 11.64 23.97 -25.15
N GLU A 595 11.88 23.91 -23.84
CA GLU A 595 12.11 22.73 -23.02
C GLU A 595 10.85 22.18 -22.30
N MET A 596 9.68 22.82 -22.38
CA MET A 596 8.42 22.27 -21.81
C MET A 596 7.35 21.98 -22.89
N PRO A 597 6.83 20.75 -22.98
CA PRO A 597 5.73 20.44 -23.90
C PRO A 597 4.46 21.24 -23.54
N GLY A 598 3.66 21.59 -24.55
CA GLY A 598 2.38 22.30 -24.37
C GLY A 598 1.34 21.55 -23.53
N THR A 599 1.59 20.26 -23.24
CA THR A 599 0.81 19.42 -22.34
C THR A 599 1.72 18.58 -21.43
N ARG A 600 1.29 18.30 -20.19
CA ARG A 600 2.01 17.40 -19.25
C ARG A 600 1.03 16.46 -18.56
N GLU A 601 1.49 15.26 -18.20
CA GLU A 601 0.72 14.37 -17.36
C GLU A 601 0.93 14.70 -15.88
N CYS A 602 -0.16 14.72 -15.12
CA CYS A 602 -0.19 15.00 -13.69
C CYS A 602 -1.15 14.03 -13.00
N VAL A 603 -1.00 13.86 -11.70
CA VAL A 603 -1.97 13.11 -10.88
C VAL A 603 -2.82 14.10 -10.10
N ILE A 604 -4.14 13.95 -10.18
CA ILE A 604 -5.08 14.76 -9.41
C ILE A 604 -5.78 13.84 -8.41
N LYS A 605 -5.59 14.10 -7.11
CA LYS A 605 -6.32 13.45 -6.02
C LYS A 605 -7.53 14.30 -5.65
N LEU A 606 -8.68 13.66 -5.51
CA LEU A 606 -9.96 14.26 -5.13
C LEU A 606 -10.50 13.54 -3.90
N LEU A 607 -10.94 14.26 -2.88
CA LEU A 607 -11.72 13.66 -1.79
C LEU A 607 -13.16 13.40 -2.24
N ARG A 608 -13.76 12.35 -1.67
CA ARG A 608 -15.19 12.12 -1.85
C ARG A 608 -15.97 13.26 -1.16
N PRO A 609 -17.02 13.78 -1.80
CA PRO A 609 -17.73 14.96 -1.30
C PRO A 609 -18.49 14.74 0.02
N ASP A 610 -18.81 13.49 0.33
CA ASP A 610 -19.57 13.04 1.51
C ASP A 610 -18.69 12.62 2.69
N VAL A 611 -17.39 12.38 2.45
CA VAL A 611 -16.51 11.69 3.41
C VAL A 611 -16.45 12.36 4.77
N GLN A 612 -16.37 13.70 4.81
CA GLN A 612 -16.24 14.43 6.08
C GLN A 612 -17.53 14.36 6.91
N ASN A 613 -18.68 14.57 6.27
CA ASN A 613 -19.98 14.53 6.96
C ASN A 613 -20.25 13.12 7.51
N ARG A 614 -19.93 12.09 6.73
CA ARG A 614 -20.08 10.68 7.15
C ARG A 614 -19.15 10.33 8.32
N ALA A 615 -17.87 10.69 8.23
CA ALA A 615 -16.92 10.46 9.33
C ALA A 615 -17.40 11.07 10.65
N ARG A 616 -17.98 12.27 10.61
CA ARG A 616 -18.49 12.96 11.80
C ARG A 616 -19.71 12.31 12.41
N ARG A 617 -20.61 11.75 11.60
CA ARG A 617 -21.75 10.97 12.11
C ARG A 617 -21.28 9.67 12.73
N GLU A 618 -20.28 9.01 12.12
CA GLU A 618 -19.72 7.76 12.62
C GLU A 618 -18.92 7.90 13.91
N GLN A 619 -18.15 8.99 14.09
CA GLN A 619 -17.15 9.08 15.17
C GLN A 619 -17.75 8.83 16.56
N ASP A 620 -19.01 9.22 16.77
CA ASP A 620 -19.69 9.12 18.06
C ASP A 620 -19.85 7.66 18.50
N VAL A 621 -20.15 6.78 17.54
CA VAL A 621 -20.27 5.33 17.76
C VAL A 621 -18.96 4.75 18.28
N PHE A 622 -17.85 5.12 17.66
CA PHE A 622 -16.54 4.61 18.03
C PHE A 622 -16.05 5.20 19.36
N LYS A 623 -16.26 6.51 19.60
CA LYS A 623 -15.89 7.14 20.88
C LYS A 623 -16.63 6.51 22.05
N GLN A 624 -17.92 6.21 21.89
CA GLN A 624 -18.71 5.52 22.91
C GLN A 624 -18.21 4.10 23.17
N ALA A 625 -17.88 3.34 22.12
CA ALA A 625 -17.30 2.00 22.28
C ALA A 625 -15.92 2.04 22.94
N ALA A 626 -15.08 3.02 22.60
CA ALA A 626 -13.75 3.19 23.17
C ALA A 626 -13.79 3.56 24.67
N ALA A 627 -14.79 4.33 25.11
CA ALA A 627 -14.95 4.71 26.52
C ALA A 627 -15.22 3.51 27.46
N GLU A 628 -15.73 2.39 26.93
CA GLU A 628 -16.03 1.18 27.70
C GLU A 628 -14.85 0.20 27.80
N VAL A 629 -13.76 0.47 27.08
CA VAL A 629 -12.59 -0.40 27.04
C VAL A 629 -11.40 0.31 27.70
N PRO A 630 -10.82 -0.26 28.78
CA PRO A 630 -9.66 0.33 29.45
C PRO A 630 -8.52 0.65 28.47
N GLY A 631 -7.96 1.87 28.58
CA GLY A 631 -6.89 2.37 27.71
C GLY A 631 -7.29 2.73 26.28
N MET A 632 -8.48 2.32 25.81
CA MET A 632 -8.87 2.48 24.41
C MET A 632 -9.27 3.90 24.04
N ALA A 633 -9.84 4.68 24.97
CA ALA A 633 -10.23 6.06 24.68
C ALA A 633 -9.05 6.89 24.13
N VAL A 634 -7.87 6.80 24.75
CA VAL A 634 -6.66 7.52 24.32
C VAL A 634 -6.10 6.92 23.03
N THR A 635 -6.03 5.59 22.93
CA THR A 635 -5.54 4.92 21.71
C THR A 635 -6.41 5.25 20.50
N PHE A 636 -7.73 5.17 20.64
CA PHE A 636 -8.66 5.46 19.56
C PHE A 636 -8.68 6.94 19.21
N ASP A 637 -8.58 7.87 20.16
CA ASP A 637 -8.51 9.31 19.85
C ASP A 637 -7.29 9.64 18.96
N GLY A 638 -6.15 9.01 19.25
CA GLY A 638 -4.96 9.10 18.39
C GLY A 638 -5.16 8.52 16.99
N GLN A 639 -5.88 7.40 16.85
CA GLN A 639 -6.23 6.81 15.55
C GLN A 639 -7.22 7.68 14.78
N LEU A 640 -8.27 8.14 15.45
CA LEU A 640 -9.31 9.01 14.89
C LEU A 640 -8.71 10.30 14.38
N LYS A 641 -7.83 10.95 15.15
CA LYS A 641 -7.15 12.18 14.72
C LYS A 641 -6.43 11.99 13.38
N ARG A 642 -5.77 10.84 13.16
CA ARG A 642 -5.09 10.53 11.89
C ARG A 642 -6.07 10.30 10.77
N ILE A 643 -7.12 9.50 11.01
CA ILE A 643 -8.17 9.27 10.01
C ILE A 643 -8.78 10.61 9.56
N MET A 644 -9.06 11.51 10.51
CA MET A 644 -9.60 12.84 10.22
C MET A 644 -8.61 13.73 9.46
N GLN A 645 -7.30 13.62 9.73
CA GLN A 645 -6.26 14.33 8.96
C GLN A 645 -6.18 13.86 7.50
N GLU A 646 -6.45 12.58 7.21
CA GLU A 646 -6.53 12.09 5.82
C GLU A 646 -7.73 12.67 5.04
N LEU A 647 -8.71 13.24 5.74
CA LEU A 647 -9.86 13.92 5.13
C LEU A 647 -9.59 15.39 4.79
N ASP A 648 -8.32 15.80 4.83
CA ASP A 648 -7.87 17.13 4.44
C ASP A 648 -6.57 17.03 3.63
N LEU A 649 -6.67 17.22 2.31
CA LEU A 649 -5.52 17.11 1.42
C LEU A 649 -4.50 18.24 1.59
N THR A 650 -4.80 19.31 2.33
CA THR A 650 -3.79 20.31 2.69
C THR A 650 -2.77 19.75 3.67
N VAL A 651 -3.17 18.84 4.55
CA VAL A 651 -2.27 18.12 5.46
C VAL A 651 -1.33 17.23 4.65
N GLU A 652 -1.86 16.48 3.68
CA GLU A 652 -1.02 15.70 2.77
C GLU A 652 -0.06 16.61 1.98
N ALA A 653 -0.51 17.77 1.51
CA ALA A 653 0.36 18.70 0.79
C ALA A 653 1.52 19.21 1.64
N GLU A 654 1.29 19.55 2.90
CA GLU A 654 2.37 19.93 3.84
C GLU A 654 3.31 18.75 4.12
N ASN A 655 2.76 17.54 4.27
CA ASN A 655 3.56 16.34 4.42
C ASN A 655 4.41 16.03 3.18
N ILE A 656 3.94 16.32 1.96
CA ILE A 656 4.73 16.20 0.72
C ILE A 656 5.89 17.20 0.72
N LYS A 657 5.67 18.44 1.19
CA LYS A 657 6.73 19.46 1.32
C LYS A 657 7.79 19.01 2.32
N ALA A 658 7.37 18.56 3.51
CA ALA A 658 8.29 17.99 4.51
C ALA A 658 9.00 16.74 3.96
N GLY A 659 8.27 15.90 3.22
CA GLY A 659 8.76 14.68 2.59
C GLY A 659 9.84 14.88 1.53
N GLN A 660 10.02 16.11 1.00
CA GLN A 660 11.14 16.41 0.10
C GLN A 660 12.51 16.13 0.73
N ILE A 661 12.55 16.01 2.05
CA ILE A 661 13.74 15.60 2.78
C ILE A 661 14.33 14.27 2.28
N TYR A 662 13.50 13.30 1.84
CA TYR A 662 14.01 12.05 1.28
C TYR A 662 14.79 12.26 -0.02
N SER A 663 14.37 13.23 -0.83
CA SER A 663 15.11 13.64 -2.05
C SER A 663 16.43 14.36 -1.74
N GLN A 664 16.58 14.91 -0.53
CA GLN A 664 17.72 15.77 -0.15
C GLN A 664 18.84 15.00 0.60
N MET A 665 18.54 13.83 1.19
CA MET A 665 19.41 13.17 2.18
C MET A 665 20.54 12.30 1.64
N GLY A 666 20.67 12.11 0.33
CA GLY A 666 21.84 11.45 -0.26
C GLY A 666 21.57 10.05 -0.78
N ASP A 667 20.93 10.02 -1.94
CA ASP A 667 21.17 9.13 -3.09
C ASP A 667 20.30 9.75 -4.20
N ASN A 668 20.86 10.07 -5.39
CA ASN A 668 20.04 10.67 -6.45
C ASN A 668 18.90 9.74 -6.93
N LYS A 669 18.91 8.48 -6.47
CA LYS A 669 17.91 7.44 -6.77
C LYS A 669 16.79 7.29 -5.74
N VAL A 670 16.78 8.00 -4.61
CA VAL A 670 15.62 7.98 -3.69
C VAL A 670 14.99 9.37 -3.65
N LYS A 671 13.74 9.47 -4.07
CA LYS A 671 13.00 10.73 -4.21
C LYS A 671 11.65 10.64 -3.52
N SER A 672 11.04 11.79 -3.30
CA SER A 672 9.65 11.94 -2.91
C SER A 672 8.84 12.54 -4.05
N MET A 673 7.56 12.18 -4.11
CA MET A 673 6.61 12.84 -4.99
C MET A 673 6.61 14.36 -4.78
N GLN A 674 6.20 15.11 -5.80
CA GLN A 674 6.20 16.57 -5.76
C GLN A 674 4.81 17.14 -6.02
N LEU A 675 4.52 18.25 -5.34
CA LEU A 675 3.36 19.06 -5.65
C LEU A 675 3.54 19.73 -7.01
N SER A 676 2.47 19.78 -7.79
CA SER A 676 2.45 20.62 -8.98
C SER A 676 2.39 22.10 -8.57
N PRO A 677 3.26 22.98 -9.10
CA PRO A 677 3.19 24.41 -8.82
C PRO A 677 2.01 25.12 -9.51
N LEU A 678 1.26 24.40 -10.35
CA LEU A 678 0.25 24.96 -11.25
C LEU A 678 -1.09 25.27 -10.56
N CYS A 679 -1.37 24.59 -9.46
CA CYS A 679 -2.60 24.75 -8.72
C CYS A 679 -2.29 24.61 -7.23
N PRO A 680 -2.65 25.61 -6.40
CA PRO A 680 -2.46 25.49 -4.96
C PRO A 680 -3.31 24.34 -4.41
N PRO A 681 -2.79 23.57 -3.42
CA PRO A 681 -3.57 22.53 -2.78
C PRO A 681 -4.76 23.13 -2.03
N SER A 682 -5.85 22.38 -1.99
CA SER A 682 -7.05 22.69 -1.21
C SER A 682 -7.43 21.49 -0.36
N GLN A 683 -8.42 21.65 0.53
CA GLN A 683 -8.90 20.57 1.37
C GLN A 683 -9.37 19.34 0.56
N ASN A 684 -10.01 19.56 -0.59
CA ASN A 684 -10.67 18.51 -1.37
C ASN A 684 -9.92 18.10 -2.64
N ILE A 685 -8.93 18.89 -3.08
CA ILE A 685 -8.20 18.67 -4.34
C ILE A 685 -6.71 18.89 -4.16
N LEU A 686 -5.91 17.96 -4.70
CA LEU A 686 -4.45 18.00 -4.70
C LEU A 686 -3.91 17.63 -6.08
N MET A 687 -3.04 18.49 -6.63
CA MET A 687 -2.37 18.26 -7.91
C MET A 687 -0.90 17.89 -7.71
N LEU A 688 -0.48 16.81 -8.34
CA LEU A 688 0.82 16.17 -8.14
C LEU A 688 1.53 16.00 -9.48
N GLU A 689 2.85 16.11 -9.46
CA GLU A 689 3.66 15.63 -10.58
C GLU A 689 3.55 14.11 -10.68
N LYS A 690 3.51 13.58 -11.91
CA LYS A 690 3.48 12.14 -12.14
C LYS A 690 4.83 11.52 -11.74
N ALA A 691 4.82 10.64 -10.75
CA ALA A 691 6.00 9.85 -10.39
C ALA A 691 6.36 8.86 -11.53
N PRO A 692 7.66 8.66 -11.82
CA PRO A 692 8.10 7.76 -12.88
C PRO A 692 7.92 6.28 -12.48
N GLY A 693 7.87 5.40 -13.48
CA GLY A 693 7.89 3.95 -13.28
C GLY A 693 6.56 3.31 -12.86
N ALA A 694 6.66 2.18 -12.16
CA ALA A 694 5.53 1.41 -11.63
C ALA A 694 5.66 1.25 -10.11
N THR A 695 4.58 0.95 -9.39
CA THR A 695 4.69 0.63 -7.96
C THR A 695 5.59 -0.60 -7.78
N VAL A 696 6.35 -0.68 -6.69
CA VAL A 696 7.22 -1.82 -6.41
C VAL A 696 6.42 -3.11 -6.41
N ASP A 697 5.19 -3.11 -5.88
CA ASP A 697 4.30 -4.27 -5.93
C ASP A 697 4.02 -4.71 -7.38
N ARG A 698 3.58 -3.78 -8.24
CA ARG A 698 3.32 -4.06 -9.66
C ARG A 698 4.59 -4.46 -10.41
N PHE A 699 5.72 -3.81 -10.14
CA PHE A 699 7.01 -4.15 -10.71
C PHE A 699 7.41 -5.58 -10.35
N MET A 700 7.28 -5.97 -9.07
CA MET A 700 7.59 -7.32 -8.61
C MET A 700 6.65 -8.37 -9.24
N GLN A 701 5.36 -8.07 -9.38
CA GLN A 701 4.43 -8.95 -10.10
C GLN A 701 4.84 -9.13 -11.56
N GLN A 702 5.22 -8.04 -12.25
CA GLN A 702 5.74 -8.10 -13.62
C GLN A 702 7.03 -8.91 -13.71
N MET A 703 7.96 -8.75 -12.76
CA MET A 703 9.19 -9.55 -12.73
C MET A 703 8.93 -11.03 -12.47
N ARG A 704 7.95 -11.39 -11.64
CA ARG A 704 7.54 -12.79 -11.45
C ARG A 704 6.95 -13.38 -12.73
N GLN A 705 6.13 -12.63 -13.47
CA GLN A 705 5.64 -13.07 -14.77
C GLN A 705 6.79 -13.21 -15.79
N GLU A 706 7.71 -12.24 -15.84
CA GLU A 706 8.90 -12.30 -16.72
C GLU A 706 9.78 -13.53 -16.37
N LEU A 707 9.92 -13.87 -15.08
CA LEU A 707 10.59 -15.11 -14.65
C LEU A 707 9.90 -16.35 -15.23
N GLU A 708 8.57 -16.44 -15.10
CA GLU A 708 7.80 -17.57 -15.65
C GLU A 708 7.95 -17.69 -17.17
N ASP A 709 7.88 -16.57 -17.89
CA ASP A 709 8.01 -16.53 -19.35
C ASP A 709 9.41 -16.94 -19.81
N ILE A 710 10.46 -16.50 -19.09
CA ILE A 710 11.86 -16.86 -19.36
C ILE A 710 12.09 -18.37 -19.20
N ILE A 711 11.48 -19.00 -18.19
CA ILE A 711 11.75 -20.42 -17.86
C ILE A 711 10.80 -21.38 -18.56
N ALA A 712 9.64 -20.90 -19.03
CA ALA A 712 8.64 -21.70 -19.73
C ALA A 712 9.18 -22.61 -20.85
N PRO A 713 10.22 -22.23 -21.64
CA PRO A 713 10.81 -23.11 -22.64
C PRO A 713 11.54 -24.33 -22.07
N LEU A 714 11.96 -24.28 -20.80
CA LEU A 714 12.71 -25.34 -20.12
C LEU A 714 11.85 -26.17 -19.18
N CYS A 715 10.55 -25.91 -19.07
CA CYS A 715 9.67 -26.58 -18.11
C CYS A 715 8.76 -27.62 -18.77
N GLU A 716 8.44 -28.69 -18.03
CA GLU A 716 7.33 -29.57 -18.35
C GLU A 716 6.01 -28.81 -18.25
N ARG A 717 5.01 -29.21 -19.06
CA ARG A 717 3.66 -28.64 -19.02
C ARG A 717 2.63 -29.67 -18.57
N ASN A 718 1.63 -29.21 -17.85
CA ASN A 718 0.42 -29.95 -17.54
C ASN A 718 -0.47 -30.08 -18.80
N GLU A 719 -1.50 -30.91 -18.73
CA GLU A 719 -2.46 -31.12 -19.83
C GLU A 719 -3.22 -29.84 -20.22
N ASP A 720 -3.42 -28.92 -19.27
CA ASP A 720 -4.03 -27.60 -19.47
C ASP A 720 -3.06 -26.55 -20.05
N GLY A 721 -1.80 -26.92 -20.29
CA GLY A 721 -0.76 -26.04 -20.81
C GLY A 721 -0.01 -25.22 -19.76
N SER A 722 -0.38 -25.28 -18.47
CA SER A 722 0.34 -24.61 -17.38
C SER A 722 1.70 -25.27 -17.08
N ILE A 723 2.64 -24.53 -16.48
CA ILE A 723 3.94 -25.07 -16.07
C ILE A 723 3.70 -26.13 -14.97
N LYS A 724 4.19 -27.34 -15.21
CA LYS A 724 4.14 -28.42 -14.22
C LYS A 724 5.05 -28.08 -13.05
N ARG A 725 4.53 -28.22 -11.83
CA ARG A 725 5.24 -27.93 -10.59
C ARG A 725 5.39 -29.19 -9.73
N ASP A 726 6.50 -29.30 -9.03
CA ASP A 726 6.75 -30.36 -8.07
C ASP A 726 5.83 -30.19 -6.84
N ASN A 727 5.12 -31.25 -6.46
CA ASN A 727 4.10 -31.19 -5.41
C ASN A 727 4.67 -30.96 -3.99
N ALA A 728 5.95 -31.24 -3.76
CA ALA A 728 6.58 -31.08 -2.44
C ALA A 728 7.21 -29.70 -2.27
N THR A 729 7.74 -29.13 -3.36
CA THR A 729 8.52 -27.87 -3.32
C THR A 729 7.82 -26.70 -4.00
N GLY A 730 6.78 -26.94 -4.80
CA GLY A 730 6.08 -25.93 -5.61
C GLY A 730 6.90 -25.39 -6.79
N ARG A 731 8.11 -25.91 -7.02
CA ARG A 731 9.03 -25.43 -8.06
C ARG A 731 8.68 -25.96 -9.45
N PRO A 732 8.97 -25.22 -10.53
CA PRO A 732 8.83 -25.69 -11.91
C PRO A 732 9.64 -26.97 -12.17
N VAL A 733 9.01 -27.97 -12.78
CA VAL A 733 9.68 -29.21 -13.20
C VAL A 733 10.39 -28.97 -14.53
N MET A 734 11.71 -29.07 -14.55
CA MET A 734 12.54 -28.82 -15.74
C MET A 734 12.55 -30.03 -16.69
N LEU A 735 12.62 -29.77 -17.99
CA LEU A 735 12.78 -30.79 -19.04
C LEU A 735 14.16 -31.46 -18.94
N ASN A 736 14.20 -32.79 -18.96
CA ASN A 736 15.44 -33.56 -18.80
C ASN A 736 16.43 -33.50 -20.00
N ASN A 737 16.05 -32.90 -21.14
CA ASN A 737 16.84 -32.91 -22.39
C ASN A 737 16.80 -31.55 -23.14
N SER A 738 16.88 -30.44 -22.41
CA SER A 738 16.88 -29.10 -23.00
C SER A 738 18.15 -28.84 -23.84
N LYS A 739 18.03 -28.13 -24.96
CA LYS A 739 19.19 -27.82 -25.82
C LYS A 739 20.14 -26.83 -25.11
N PRO A 740 21.47 -26.99 -25.18
CA PRO A 740 22.42 -26.08 -24.53
C PRO A 740 22.25 -24.60 -24.92
N GLU A 741 21.90 -24.32 -26.18
CA GLU A 741 21.65 -22.97 -26.68
C GLU A 741 20.44 -22.30 -26.00
N GLN A 742 19.38 -23.07 -25.73
CA GLN A 742 18.18 -22.58 -25.04
C GLN A 742 18.48 -22.29 -23.57
N ILE A 743 19.25 -23.17 -22.91
CA ILE A 743 19.67 -22.98 -21.52
C ILE A 743 20.55 -21.72 -21.40
N PHE A 744 21.49 -21.50 -22.32
CA PHE A 744 22.34 -20.31 -22.30
C PHE A 744 21.55 -19.01 -22.47
N GLU A 745 20.58 -18.99 -23.39
CA GLU A 745 19.73 -17.80 -23.57
C GLU A 745 18.85 -17.54 -22.34
N VAL A 746 18.24 -18.58 -21.76
CA VAL A 746 17.48 -18.47 -20.51
C VAL A 746 18.35 -17.96 -19.37
N GLN A 747 19.57 -18.48 -19.21
CA GLN A 747 20.51 -18.01 -18.19
C GLN A 747 20.87 -16.53 -18.36
N ARG A 748 21.11 -16.09 -19.59
CA ARG A 748 21.39 -14.69 -19.89
C ARG A 748 20.22 -13.79 -19.50
N GLN A 749 19.00 -14.21 -19.83
CA GLN A 749 17.77 -13.48 -19.49
C GLN A 749 17.52 -13.47 -17.97
N LEU A 750 17.74 -14.60 -17.28
CA LEU A 750 17.66 -14.67 -15.81
C LEU A 750 18.69 -13.76 -15.13
N LEU A 751 19.91 -13.63 -15.67
CA LEU A 751 20.92 -12.73 -15.12
C LEU A 751 20.50 -11.26 -15.26
N ALA A 752 19.97 -10.89 -16.43
CA ALA A 752 19.41 -9.56 -16.64
C ALA A 752 18.23 -9.28 -15.69
N LEU A 753 17.36 -10.26 -15.48
CA LEU A 753 16.25 -10.16 -14.53
C LEU A 753 16.74 -10.00 -13.08
N TYR A 754 17.77 -10.77 -12.69
CA TYR A 754 18.41 -10.66 -11.38
C TYR A 754 19.02 -9.28 -11.15
N GLU A 755 19.71 -8.71 -12.15
CA GLU A 755 20.27 -7.36 -12.06
C GLU A 755 19.19 -6.29 -11.88
N LYS A 756 18.07 -6.37 -12.62
CA LYS A 756 16.92 -5.47 -12.46
C LYS A 756 16.33 -5.56 -11.04
N ALA A 757 16.09 -6.77 -10.55
CA ALA A 757 15.52 -6.99 -9.22
C ALA A 757 16.48 -6.53 -8.11
N LYS A 758 17.79 -6.73 -8.31
CA LYS A 758 18.83 -6.33 -7.36
C LYS A 758 18.97 -4.81 -7.28
N ASP A 759 18.86 -4.09 -8.40
CA ASP A 759 18.87 -2.61 -8.36
C ASP A 759 17.69 -2.09 -7.54
N CYS A 760 16.46 -2.58 -7.80
CA CYS A 760 15.28 -2.24 -7.00
C CYS A 760 15.47 -2.54 -5.50
N GLN A 761 15.94 -3.75 -5.16
CA GLN A 761 16.24 -4.15 -3.78
C GLN A 761 17.25 -3.22 -3.11
N SER A 762 18.32 -2.85 -3.82
CA SER A 762 19.36 -1.96 -3.28
C SER A 762 18.82 -0.57 -2.96
N GLN A 763 17.90 -0.06 -3.78
CA GLN A 763 17.25 1.22 -3.54
C GLN A 763 16.26 1.14 -2.38
N LEU A 764 15.54 0.02 -2.20
CA LEU A 764 14.67 -0.18 -1.03
C LEU A 764 15.47 -0.17 0.29
N VAL A 765 16.67 -0.75 0.27
CA VAL A 765 17.61 -0.68 1.41
C VAL A 765 18.13 0.76 1.62
N SER A 766 18.35 1.52 0.55
CA SER A 766 18.71 2.94 0.66
C SER A 766 17.57 3.75 1.30
N LEU A 767 16.34 3.54 0.84
CA LEU A 767 15.13 4.16 1.40
C LEU A 767 14.96 3.82 2.89
N SER A 768 15.14 2.56 3.30
CA SER A 768 14.99 2.18 4.71
C SER A 768 16.00 2.87 5.61
N ARG A 769 17.23 3.05 5.14
CA ARG A 769 18.27 3.82 5.87
C ARG A 769 17.88 5.29 6.00
N ILE A 770 17.40 5.92 4.92
CA ILE A 770 16.96 7.32 4.93
C ILE A 770 15.76 7.50 5.86
N TRP A 771 14.76 6.61 5.77
CA TRP A 771 13.55 6.65 6.59
C TRP A 771 13.87 6.55 8.09
N VAL A 772 14.71 5.59 8.49
CA VAL A 772 15.15 5.47 9.90
C VAL A 772 15.98 6.68 10.31
N ALA A 773 16.91 7.15 9.45
CA ALA A 773 17.78 8.27 9.78
C ALA A 773 17.00 9.55 10.08
N GLU A 774 15.99 9.85 9.26
CA GLU A 774 15.17 11.03 9.42
C GLU A 774 14.21 10.92 10.61
N GLY A 775 13.48 9.80 10.70
CA GLY A 775 12.52 9.59 11.77
C GLY A 775 13.13 9.52 13.17
N ILE A 776 14.32 8.92 13.32
CA ILE A 776 14.91 8.65 14.64
C ILE A 776 15.99 9.67 15.05
N TYR A 777 16.83 10.12 14.11
CA TYR A 777 18.06 10.85 14.47
C TYR A 777 18.08 12.33 14.04
N ARG A 778 17.03 12.82 13.38
CA ARG A 778 16.97 14.19 12.84
C ARG A 778 15.67 14.89 13.25
N ASP A 779 14.92 15.49 12.32
CA ASP A 779 13.75 16.32 12.63
C ASP A 779 12.54 15.48 13.07
N GLY A 780 12.67 14.16 13.01
CA GLY A 780 11.67 13.22 13.49
C GLY A 780 10.62 12.88 12.44
N PHE A 781 10.71 13.44 11.24
CA PHE A 781 9.74 13.23 10.18
C PHE A 781 9.84 11.80 9.64
N TYR A 782 8.69 11.16 9.43
CA TYR A 782 8.65 9.86 8.79
C TYR A 782 7.35 9.63 8.03
N HIS A 783 7.45 8.91 6.93
CA HIS A 783 6.30 8.36 6.23
C HIS A 783 5.68 7.25 7.08
N GLY A 784 4.36 7.33 7.35
CA GLY A 784 3.69 6.40 8.27
C GLY A 784 3.14 5.12 7.64
N ASP A 785 3.23 4.97 6.32
CA ASP A 785 2.69 3.81 5.61
C ASP A 785 3.50 3.39 4.36
N LEU A 786 4.77 3.04 4.54
CA LEU A 786 5.62 2.56 3.45
C LEU A 786 5.42 1.06 3.20
N HIS A 787 4.55 0.73 2.25
CA HIS A 787 4.46 -0.61 1.65
C HIS A 787 4.80 -0.56 0.16
N ALA A 788 4.96 -1.72 -0.48
CA ALA A 788 5.36 -1.81 -1.89
C ALA A 788 4.38 -1.11 -2.88
N GLY A 789 3.15 -0.79 -2.45
CA GLY A 789 2.19 -0.02 -3.24
C GLY A 789 2.42 1.49 -3.20
N ASN A 790 3.03 2.01 -2.11
CA ASN A 790 3.32 3.43 -1.89
C ASN A 790 4.76 3.81 -2.27
N ILE A 791 5.43 2.94 -3.01
CA ILE A 791 6.79 3.15 -3.50
C ILE A 791 6.78 2.88 -4.99
N MET A 792 7.18 3.85 -5.79
CA MET A 792 7.35 3.71 -7.24
C MET A 792 8.81 3.44 -7.57
N TYR A 793 9.06 2.60 -8.58
CA TYR A 793 10.38 2.26 -9.06
C TYR A 793 10.47 2.44 -10.58
N ASP A 794 11.49 3.17 -11.00
CA ASP A 794 11.92 3.31 -12.38
C ASP A 794 13.42 2.96 -12.47
N PRO A 795 13.85 2.09 -13.39
CA PRO A 795 15.26 1.70 -13.49
C PRO A 795 16.24 2.84 -13.80
N GLN A 796 15.76 3.95 -14.38
CA GLN A 796 16.57 5.12 -14.74
C GLN A 796 16.55 6.19 -13.64
N GLU A 797 15.37 6.48 -13.09
CA GLU A 797 15.14 7.56 -12.11
C GLU A 797 15.30 7.11 -10.64
N GLY A 798 15.12 5.82 -10.38
CA GLY A 798 15.16 5.21 -9.05
C GLY A 798 13.80 5.08 -8.37
N LEU A 799 13.78 5.15 -7.03
CA LEU A 799 12.58 5.07 -6.21
C LEU A 799 11.97 6.44 -5.98
N THR A 800 10.64 6.51 -6.06
CA THR A 800 9.86 7.66 -5.63
C THR A 800 8.84 7.23 -4.57
N VAL A 801 8.94 7.77 -3.36
CA VAL A 801 7.94 7.59 -2.31
C VAL A 801 6.70 8.41 -2.66
N ILE A 802 5.52 7.80 -2.56
CA ILE A 802 4.23 8.41 -2.82
C ILE A 802 3.29 8.24 -1.62
N ASP A 803 2.20 9.01 -1.60
CA ASP A 803 1.10 8.93 -0.62
C ASP A 803 1.45 9.35 0.82
N PHE A 804 1.71 10.65 0.99
CA PHE A 804 2.12 11.22 2.28
C PHE A 804 0.96 11.52 3.25
N GLY A 805 -0.24 11.01 2.98
CA GLY A 805 -1.42 11.25 3.81
C GLY A 805 -1.25 10.84 5.27
N ASN A 806 -0.43 9.81 5.52
CA ASN A 806 -0.22 9.25 6.86
C ASN A 806 1.15 9.60 7.49
N ALA A 807 1.91 10.51 6.86
CA ALA A 807 3.20 10.96 7.36
C ALA A 807 3.05 11.88 8.58
N THR A 808 4.03 11.84 9.47
CA THR A 808 4.02 12.62 10.72
C THR A 808 5.44 12.83 11.25
N ALA A 809 5.57 13.48 12.41
CA ALA A 809 6.86 13.70 13.05
C ALA A 809 6.86 13.22 14.52
N LEU A 810 7.94 12.57 14.92
CA LEU A 810 8.24 12.23 16.30
C LEU A 810 8.81 13.45 17.03
N THR A 811 8.36 13.68 18.26
CA THR A 811 9.00 14.65 19.16
C THR A 811 10.37 14.14 19.63
N SER A 812 11.26 15.01 20.09
CA SER A 812 12.59 14.61 20.58
C SER A 812 12.54 13.61 21.74
N GLU A 813 11.52 13.71 22.61
CA GLU A 813 11.28 12.72 23.66
C GLU A 813 10.89 11.36 23.07
N GLN A 814 9.96 11.35 22.11
CA GLN A 814 9.53 10.13 21.42
C GLN A 814 10.68 9.48 20.65
N GLN A 815 11.50 10.25 19.94
CA GLN A 815 12.69 9.75 19.25
C GLN A 815 13.62 9.05 20.23
N GLY A 816 13.91 9.65 21.38
CA GLY A 816 14.76 9.06 22.41
C GLY A 816 14.22 7.71 22.92
N GLN A 817 12.94 7.65 23.25
CA GLN A 817 12.33 6.43 23.79
C GLN A 817 12.18 5.34 22.72
N ILE A 818 11.77 5.68 21.50
CA ILE A 818 11.67 4.72 20.39
C ILE A 818 13.04 4.16 20.02
N THR A 819 14.10 5.00 20.00
CA THR A 819 15.48 4.54 19.78
C THR A 819 15.87 3.46 20.79
N LEU A 820 15.59 3.71 22.07
CA LEU A 820 15.89 2.78 23.15
C LEU A 820 15.05 1.50 23.05
N MET A 821 13.78 1.60 22.66
CA MET A 821 12.93 0.43 22.41
C MET A 821 13.48 -0.42 21.26
N VAL A 822 13.89 0.18 20.14
CA VAL A 822 14.48 -0.53 19.00
C VAL A 822 15.79 -1.21 19.40
N ALA A 823 16.67 -0.51 20.10
CA ALA A 823 17.93 -1.07 20.58
C ALA A 823 17.69 -2.23 21.57
N ALA A 824 16.76 -2.05 22.51
CA ALA A 824 16.37 -3.07 23.48
C ALA A 824 15.78 -4.31 22.79
N ALA A 825 14.90 -4.11 21.80
CA ALA A 825 14.33 -5.21 21.03
C ALA A 825 15.38 -5.95 20.20
N ALA A 826 16.41 -5.26 19.67
CA ALA A 826 17.50 -5.89 18.93
C ALA A 826 18.36 -6.80 19.83
N VAL A 827 18.63 -6.40 21.07
CA VAL A 827 19.47 -7.16 22.01
C VAL A 827 18.69 -8.06 22.98
N GLY A 828 17.36 -7.99 22.98
CA GLY A 828 16.48 -8.76 23.86
C GLY A 828 16.39 -8.22 25.30
N ASP A 829 16.57 -6.91 25.50
CA ASP A 829 16.51 -6.26 26.84
C ASP A 829 15.08 -5.86 27.22
N THR A 830 14.36 -6.79 27.86
CA THR A 830 12.98 -6.56 28.31
C THR A 830 12.84 -5.39 29.30
N PRO A 831 13.64 -5.29 30.39
CA PRO A 831 13.54 -4.16 31.31
C PRO A 831 13.69 -2.80 30.63
N ARG A 832 14.67 -2.66 29.71
CA ARG A 832 14.87 -1.40 29.00
C ARG A 832 13.72 -1.08 28.05
N PHE A 833 13.24 -2.07 27.30
CA PHE A 833 12.09 -1.90 26.41
C PHE A 833 10.86 -1.38 27.18
N LEU A 834 10.54 -2.01 28.31
CA LEU A 834 9.37 -1.67 29.11
C LEU A 834 9.51 -0.32 29.82
N SER A 835 10.70 0.04 30.29
CA SER A 835 10.96 1.37 30.86
C SER A 835 10.71 2.47 29.83
N SER A 836 11.21 2.29 28.60
CA SER A 836 11.02 3.28 27.53
C SER A 836 9.58 3.34 27.03
N PHE A 837 8.90 2.18 26.93
CA PHE A 837 7.47 2.14 26.62
C PHE A 837 6.65 2.89 27.67
N ARG A 838 6.90 2.67 28.97
CA ARG A 838 6.20 3.34 30.07
C ARG A 838 6.35 4.86 30.02
N ASP A 839 7.52 5.37 29.62
CA ASP A 839 7.77 6.81 29.55
C ASP A 839 6.93 7.50 28.48
N LEU A 840 6.55 6.76 27.42
CA LEU A 840 5.70 7.22 26.32
C LEU A 840 4.20 7.25 26.66
N LEU A 841 3.80 6.68 27.79
CA LEU A 841 2.39 6.60 28.21
C LEU A 841 1.92 7.91 28.86
N SER A 842 0.62 8.16 28.73
CA SER A 842 -0.14 9.14 29.51
C SER A 842 -0.05 8.84 31.01
N PRO A 843 -0.40 9.79 31.89
CA PRO A 843 -0.46 9.54 33.33
C PRO A 843 -1.34 8.32 33.69
N GLU A 844 -2.50 8.21 33.04
CA GLU A 844 -3.43 7.09 33.21
C GLU A 844 -2.84 5.79 32.67
N GLY A 845 -2.17 5.84 31.50
CA GLY A 845 -1.46 4.72 30.91
C GLY A 845 -0.32 4.20 31.80
N LYS A 846 0.45 5.10 32.43
CA LYS A 846 1.49 4.75 33.41
C LYS A 846 0.91 4.00 34.61
N GLN A 847 -0.24 4.44 35.12
CA GLN A 847 -0.93 3.75 36.20
C GLN A 847 -1.42 2.36 35.78
N ALA A 848 -2.01 2.24 34.59
CA ALA A 848 -2.47 0.95 34.03
C ALA A 848 -1.30 -0.02 33.80
N PHE A 849 -0.17 0.49 33.30
CA PHE A 849 1.07 -0.25 33.13
C PHE A 849 1.62 -0.73 34.48
N ASP A 850 1.72 0.15 35.47
CA ASP A 850 2.23 -0.18 36.79
C ASP A 850 1.37 -1.24 37.50
N ALA A 851 0.05 -1.25 37.24
CA ALA A 851 -0.87 -2.27 37.74
C ALA A 851 -0.67 -3.66 37.11
N HIS A 852 -0.23 -3.74 35.84
CA HIS A 852 -0.01 -4.99 35.10
C HIS A 852 1.47 -5.31 34.88
N ARG A 853 2.38 -4.65 35.61
CA ARG A 853 3.82 -4.67 35.34
C ARG A 853 4.42 -6.08 35.27
N ALA A 854 4.05 -6.96 36.20
CA ALA A 854 4.59 -8.32 36.25
C ALA A 854 4.14 -9.16 35.04
N GLU A 855 2.89 -9.00 34.60
CA GLU A 855 2.35 -9.68 33.42
C GLU A 855 2.97 -9.14 32.13
N ALA A 856 3.15 -7.83 32.04
CA ALA A 856 3.85 -7.15 30.94
C ALA A 856 5.32 -7.62 30.84
N GLU A 857 6.04 -7.70 31.97
CA GLU A 857 7.42 -8.20 32.04
C GLU A 857 7.53 -9.66 31.56
N ALA A 858 6.61 -10.53 31.99
CA ALA A 858 6.59 -11.92 31.55
C ALA A 858 6.33 -12.05 30.03
N LYS A 859 5.28 -11.39 29.52
CA LYS A 859 4.88 -11.49 28.11
C LYS A 859 5.92 -10.88 27.15
N VAL A 860 6.41 -9.69 27.46
CA VAL A 860 7.45 -9.06 26.65
C VAL A 860 8.76 -9.84 26.78
N GLY A 861 9.06 -10.43 27.93
CA GLY A 861 10.18 -11.35 28.12
C GLY A 861 10.18 -12.52 27.13
N GLU A 862 9.04 -13.19 26.97
CA GLU A 862 8.87 -14.29 26.01
C GLU A 862 9.14 -13.83 24.58
N ILE A 863 8.63 -12.65 24.19
CA ILE A 863 8.76 -12.11 22.83
C ILE A 863 10.21 -11.71 22.52
N MET A 864 10.87 -11.04 23.46
CA MET A 864 12.25 -10.57 23.29
C MET A 864 13.26 -11.71 23.14
N ALA A 865 12.91 -12.91 23.62
CA ALA A 865 13.71 -14.11 23.48
C ALA A 865 13.62 -14.80 22.10
N LEU A 866 12.65 -14.43 21.25
CA LEU A 866 12.40 -15.10 19.96
C LEU A 866 13.20 -14.49 18.81
N GLY A 867 13.79 -15.30 17.94
CA GLY A 867 14.39 -14.84 16.68
C GLY A 867 15.77 -14.18 16.89
N LYS A 868 16.22 -13.39 15.91
CA LYS A 868 17.51 -12.67 15.92
C LYS A 868 17.28 -11.16 15.70
N ILE A 869 18.36 -10.43 15.49
CA ILE A 869 18.34 -8.97 15.25
C ILE A 869 17.42 -8.57 14.07
N PRO A 870 17.37 -9.30 12.93
CA PRO A 870 16.47 -8.96 11.82
C PRO A 870 14.98 -8.96 12.21
N GLU A 871 14.59 -9.77 13.20
CA GLU A 871 13.21 -9.87 13.67
C GLU A 871 12.84 -8.79 14.71
N SER A 872 13.72 -7.83 15.00
CA SER A 872 13.47 -6.76 15.98
C SER A 872 12.19 -5.96 15.72
N GLY A 873 11.87 -5.65 14.45
CA GLY A 873 10.62 -4.96 14.10
C GLY A 873 9.37 -5.77 14.47
N TYR A 874 9.40 -7.08 14.22
CA TYR A 874 8.32 -8.00 14.61
C TYR A 874 8.20 -8.13 16.13
N ARG A 875 9.33 -8.19 16.86
CA ARG A 875 9.31 -8.20 18.34
C ARG A 875 8.61 -6.99 18.92
N ILE A 876 8.90 -5.80 18.39
CA ILE A 876 8.26 -4.55 18.83
C ILE A 876 6.76 -4.59 18.53
N ALA A 877 6.38 -4.92 17.29
CA ALA A 877 4.99 -4.96 16.88
C ALA A 877 4.16 -5.93 17.75
N VAL A 878 4.66 -7.16 17.97
CA VAL A 878 4.00 -8.17 18.81
C VAL A 878 3.95 -7.72 20.27
N ALA A 879 5.03 -7.13 20.80
CA ALA A 879 5.05 -6.63 22.19
C ALA A 879 4.02 -5.52 22.42
N LEU A 880 3.89 -4.57 21.49
CA LEU A 880 2.88 -3.52 21.58
C LEU A 880 1.45 -4.10 21.59
N THR A 881 1.20 -5.11 20.75
CA THR A 881 -0.13 -5.75 20.73
C THR A 881 -0.42 -6.52 22.01
N GLU A 882 0.55 -7.27 22.55
CA GLU A 882 0.35 -7.99 23.83
C GLU A 882 0.17 -7.03 25.02
N LEU A 883 0.87 -5.89 25.04
CA LEU A 883 0.66 -4.85 26.04
C LEU A 883 -0.75 -4.24 25.95
N GLN A 884 -1.25 -4.04 24.74
CA GLN A 884 -2.63 -3.56 24.52
C GLN A 884 -3.68 -4.54 25.06
N LYS A 885 -3.45 -5.85 24.93
CA LYS A 885 -4.34 -6.89 25.47
C LYS A 885 -4.46 -6.84 27.01
N LEU A 886 -3.49 -6.25 27.70
CA LEU A 886 -3.53 -6.01 29.14
C LEU A 886 -4.32 -4.75 29.51
N GLY A 887 -4.97 -4.07 28.55
CA GLY A 887 -5.69 -2.82 28.77
C GLY A 887 -4.77 -1.61 28.96
N ILE A 888 -3.51 -1.75 28.59
CA ILE A 888 -2.54 -0.65 28.58
C ILE A 888 -2.70 0.09 27.26
N GLU A 889 -2.80 1.41 27.31
CA GLU A 889 -2.87 2.21 26.09
C GLU A 889 -1.60 2.02 25.24
N VAL A 890 -1.74 2.12 23.92
CA VAL A 890 -0.59 2.16 23.01
C VAL A 890 -0.52 3.54 22.37
N PRO A 891 0.59 4.29 22.57
CA PRO A 891 0.77 5.60 21.95
C PRO A 891 0.80 5.52 20.43
N ALA A 892 -0.02 6.33 19.76
CA ALA A 892 -0.15 6.31 18.30
C ALA A 892 1.19 6.50 17.54
N PRO A 893 2.09 7.42 17.91
CA PRO A 893 3.36 7.60 17.18
C PRO A 893 4.22 6.33 17.14
N VAL A 894 4.31 5.61 18.26
CA VAL A 894 5.10 4.38 18.40
C VAL A 894 4.48 3.25 17.60
N PHE A 895 3.16 3.09 17.70
CA PHE A 895 2.42 2.09 16.92
C PHE A 895 2.61 2.31 15.42
N ASN A 896 2.41 3.55 14.95
CA ASN A 896 2.53 3.88 13.53
C ASN A 896 3.96 3.72 13.01
N PHE A 897 4.96 4.11 13.80
CA PHE A 897 6.36 3.89 13.44
C PHE A 897 6.68 2.39 13.30
N SER A 898 6.24 1.57 14.27
CA SER A 898 6.42 0.11 14.24
C SER A 898 5.70 -0.55 13.06
N GLN A 899 4.45 -0.16 12.77
CA GLN A 899 3.68 -0.70 11.65
C GLN A 899 4.32 -0.35 10.30
N CYS A 900 4.77 0.89 10.12
CA CYS A 900 5.48 1.29 8.92
C CYS A 900 6.80 0.54 8.76
N GLN A 901 7.54 0.32 9.85
CA GLN A 901 8.77 -0.47 9.83
C GLN A 901 8.52 -1.89 9.31
N VAL A 902 7.47 -2.57 9.80
CA VAL A 902 7.11 -3.93 9.37
C VAL A 902 6.70 -3.95 7.89
N ARG A 903 5.92 -2.97 7.41
CA ARG A 903 5.50 -2.88 6.00
C ARG A 903 6.69 -2.64 5.06
N LEU A 904 7.62 -1.77 5.45
CA LEU A 904 8.82 -1.49 4.67
C LEU A 904 9.75 -2.70 4.64
N GLN A 905 9.92 -3.38 5.79
CA GLN A 905 10.66 -4.64 5.86
C GLN A 905 10.03 -5.70 4.95
N GLY A 906 8.69 -5.80 4.92
CA GLY A 906 7.98 -6.72 4.02
C GLY A 906 8.25 -6.46 2.54
N ALA A 907 8.37 -5.20 2.13
CA ALA A 907 8.76 -4.85 0.76
C ALA A 907 10.19 -5.29 0.43
N VAL A 908 11.14 -5.08 1.35
CA VAL A 908 12.54 -5.53 1.21
C VAL A 908 12.63 -7.06 1.17
N ASP A 909 11.89 -7.75 2.05
CA ASP A 909 11.88 -9.20 2.15
C ASP A 909 11.28 -9.86 0.91
N SER A 910 10.21 -9.28 0.35
CA SER A 910 9.64 -9.75 -0.93
C SER A 910 10.65 -9.67 -2.07
N ALA A 911 11.43 -8.58 -2.13
CA ALA A 911 12.51 -8.42 -3.11
C ALA A 911 13.65 -9.44 -2.88
N ASN A 912 14.07 -9.63 -1.63
CA ASN A 912 15.09 -10.62 -1.28
C ASN A 912 14.66 -12.05 -1.62
N GLN A 913 13.41 -12.40 -1.33
CA GLN A 913 12.85 -13.71 -1.65
C GLN A 913 12.84 -13.95 -3.15
N PHE A 914 12.43 -12.95 -3.93
CA PHE A 914 12.44 -13.06 -5.39
C PHE A 914 13.86 -13.22 -5.96
N LEU A 915 14.86 -12.51 -5.42
CA LEU A 915 16.27 -12.73 -5.78
C LEU A 915 16.74 -14.16 -5.49
N ALA A 916 16.30 -14.72 -4.36
CA ALA A 916 16.57 -16.11 -4.01
C ALA A 916 15.88 -17.09 -4.98
N ASP A 917 14.62 -16.82 -5.36
CA ASP A 917 13.85 -17.61 -6.32
C ASP A 917 14.53 -17.65 -7.70
N ILE A 918 15.00 -16.49 -8.21
CA ILE A 918 15.77 -16.42 -9.46
C ILE A 918 17.05 -17.24 -9.34
N SER A 919 17.79 -17.07 -8.23
CA SER A 919 19.07 -17.78 -8.01
C SER A 919 18.88 -19.29 -7.98
N ALA A 920 17.83 -19.78 -7.30
CA ALA A 920 17.49 -21.19 -7.27
C ALA A 920 17.12 -21.70 -8.67
N THR A 921 16.36 -20.91 -9.43
CA THR A 921 15.92 -21.29 -10.77
C THR A 921 17.08 -21.33 -11.78
N MET A 922 18.08 -20.46 -11.64
CA MET A 922 19.34 -20.56 -12.40
C MET A 922 20.05 -21.90 -12.16
N VAL A 923 20.07 -22.38 -10.91
CA VAL A 923 20.68 -23.67 -10.55
C VAL A 923 19.86 -24.82 -11.16
N ASP A 924 18.54 -24.78 -11.05
CA ASP A 924 17.65 -25.80 -11.58
C ASP A 924 17.78 -25.90 -13.13
N ALA A 925 17.89 -24.76 -13.82
CA ALA A 925 18.16 -24.73 -15.26
C ALA A 925 19.51 -25.37 -15.64
N CYS A 926 20.58 -25.16 -14.86
CA CYS A 926 21.87 -25.81 -15.07
C CYS A 926 21.80 -27.34 -14.93
N ASN A 927 20.98 -27.83 -13.99
CA ASN A 927 20.87 -29.27 -13.71
C ASN A 927 20.10 -30.04 -14.79
N SER A 928 19.35 -29.35 -15.67
CA SER A 928 18.59 -29.94 -16.78
C SER A 928 19.45 -30.52 -17.92
N ILE A 929 20.78 -30.34 -17.89
CA ILE A 929 21.71 -30.88 -18.90
C ILE A 929 21.99 -32.36 -18.58
N HIS A 930 21.20 -33.30 -19.12
CA HIS A 930 21.46 -34.74 -18.93
C HIS A 930 22.16 -35.45 -20.10
N SER A 931 22.75 -34.77 -21.09
CA SER A 931 23.60 -35.47 -22.07
C SER A 931 24.72 -34.61 -22.65
N MET A 932 25.96 -35.05 -22.37
CA MET A 932 27.25 -34.60 -22.93
C MET A 932 27.57 -33.10 -22.80
N TYR A 933 28.79 -32.82 -22.33
CA TYR A 933 29.46 -31.51 -22.19
C TYR A 933 29.30 -30.79 -20.83
N THR A 934 30.36 -30.96 -20.03
CA THR A 934 30.98 -29.99 -19.11
C THR A 934 30.34 -28.59 -19.07
N ILE A 935 29.96 -28.12 -17.86
CA ILE A 935 29.83 -26.68 -17.59
C ILE A 935 31.09 -25.99 -18.12
N SER A 936 30.94 -25.05 -19.04
CA SER A 936 32.06 -24.31 -19.60
C SER A 936 32.79 -23.55 -18.48
N PRO A 937 34.14 -23.61 -18.38
CA PRO A 937 34.91 -22.86 -17.39
C PRO A 937 34.63 -21.34 -17.40
N ASN A 938 34.27 -20.79 -18.57
CA ASN A 938 33.89 -19.39 -18.71
C ASN A 938 32.53 -19.07 -18.08
N LEU A 939 31.59 -20.03 -18.13
CA LEU A 939 30.22 -19.89 -17.63
C LEU A 939 30.19 -19.98 -16.09
N LEU A 940 30.90 -20.96 -15.54
CA LEU A 940 31.13 -21.08 -14.10
C LEU A 940 31.88 -19.85 -13.56
N GLY A 941 32.85 -19.35 -14.33
CA GLY A 941 33.59 -18.15 -13.96
C GLY A 941 32.75 -16.88 -13.94
N ASN A 942 31.75 -16.74 -14.81
CA ASN A 942 30.81 -15.61 -14.76
C ASN A 942 29.82 -15.72 -13.60
N PHE A 943 29.29 -16.92 -13.33
CA PHE A 943 28.42 -17.18 -12.18
C PHE A 943 29.14 -16.88 -10.85
N MET A 944 30.36 -17.38 -10.69
CA MET A 944 31.15 -17.20 -9.46
C MET A 944 31.65 -15.76 -9.27
N ARG A 945 31.89 -15.00 -10.34
CA ARG A 945 32.23 -13.55 -10.26
C ARG A 945 31.10 -12.71 -9.66
N ASN A 946 29.85 -13.13 -9.86
CA ASN A 946 28.66 -12.40 -9.45
C ASN A 946 28.03 -12.95 -8.16
N ALA A 947 28.59 -14.03 -7.59
CA ALA A 947 28.12 -14.63 -6.34
C ALA A 947 28.33 -13.68 -5.15
N THR A 948 27.30 -13.58 -4.32
CA THR A 948 27.23 -12.61 -3.21
C THR A 948 27.50 -13.23 -1.84
N SER A 949 27.56 -14.57 -1.75
CA SER A 949 27.87 -15.32 -0.54
C SER A 949 28.81 -16.49 -0.80
N VAL A 950 29.56 -16.91 0.24
CA VAL A 950 30.47 -18.06 0.19
C VAL A 950 29.72 -19.36 -0.14
N ASN A 951 28.51 -19.53 0.38
CA ASN A 951 27.68 -20.71 0.16
C ASN A 951 27.27 -20.89 -1.33
N GLN A 952 26.99 -19.79 -2.05
CA GLN A 952 26.72 -19.85 -3.49
C GLN A 952 27.95 -20.28 -4.30
N ILE A 953 29.14 -19.87 -3.85
CA ILE A 953 30.41 -20.27 -4.46
C ILE A 953 30.67 -21.75 -4.18
N GLU A 954 30.43 -22.19 -2.95
CA GLU A 954 30.59 -23.57 -2.47
C GLU A 954 29.70 -24.54 -3.24
N ILE A 955 28.39 -24.27 -3.36
CA ILE A 955 27.45 -25.14 -4.08
C ILE A 955 27.81 -25.28 -5.56
N ALA A 956 28.16 -24.17 -6.24
CA ALA A 956 28.54 -24.20 -7.64
C ALA A 956 29.88 -24.90 -7.86
N PHE A 957 30.84 -24.72 -6.94
CA PHE A 957 32.12 -25.40 -6.98
C PHE A 957 31.98 -26.89 -6.71
N ALA A 958 31.20 -27.28 -5.69
CA ALA A 958 30.90 -28.67 -5.35
C ALA A 958 30.19 -29.39 -6.51
N THR A 959 29.21 -28.75 -7.14
CA THR A 959 28.50 -29.31 -8.31
C THR A 959 29.46 -29.57 -9.47
N TYR A 960 30.39 -28.65 -9.73
CA TYR A 960 31.39 -28.80 -10.79
C TYR A 960 32.43 -29.89 -10.49
N VAL A 961 32.95 -29.91 -9.25
CA VAL A 961 33.90 -30.94 -8.78
C VAL A 961 33.25 -32.31 -8.86
N ASN A 962 32.01 -32.45 -8.39
CA ASN A 962 31.26 -33.70 -8.44
C ASN A 962 31.02 -34.17 -9.90
N GLN A 963 30.76 -33.26 -10.84
CA GLN A 963 30.66 -33.59 -12.26
C GLN A 963 31.99 -34.07 -12.87
N MET A 964 33.13 -33.50 -12.46
CA MET A 964 34.46 -33.95 -12.88
C MET A 964 34.87 -35.30 -12.24
N THR A 965 34.51 -35.53 -10.98
CA THR A 965 34.97 -36.71 -10.23
C THR A 965 34.05 -37.91 -10.37
N SER A 966 32.80 -37.74 -10.83
CA SER A 966 31.84 -38.84 -11.01
C SER A 966 32.37 -39.97 -11.91
N PRO A 967 32.99 -39.70 -13.09
CA PRO A 967 33.60 -40.75 -13.92
C PRO A 967 34.76 -41.49 -13.23
N LEU A 968 35.59 -40.78 -12.47
CA LEU A 968 36.68 -41.35 -11.68
C LEU A 968 36.15 -42.25 -10.54
N GLN A 969 35.09 -41.82 -9.87
CA GLN A 969 34.50 -42.52 -8.74
C GLN A 969 33.83 -43.84 -9.18
N GLY A 970 33.10 -43.84 -10.30
CA GLY A 970 32.54 -45.05 -10.88
C GLY A 970 33.60 -46.02 -11.40
N PHE A 971 34.64 -45.53 -12.09
CA PHE A 971 35.76 -46.37 -12.51
C PHE A 971 36.51 -47.00 -11.32
N LYS A 972 36.65 -46.26 -10.22
CA LYS A 972 37.27 -46.74 -8.97
C LYS A 972 36.43 -47.80 -8.26
N GLU A 973 35.12 -47.71 -8.32
CA GLU A 973 34.23 -48.78 -7.85
C GLU A 973 34.40 -50.05 -8.69
N ASP A 974 34.53 -49.91 -10.01
CA ASP A 974 34.81 -51.05 -10.90
C ASP A 974 36.20 -51.64 -10.65
N LEU A 975 37.26 -50.83 -10.47
CA LEU A 975 38.58 -51.32 -10.05
C LEU A 975 38.57 -52.01 -8.67
N ARG A 976 37.83 -51.47 -7.69
CA ARG A 976 37.68 -52.10 -6.37
C ARG A 976 36.94 -53.43 -6.43
N ARG A 977 36.03 -53.60 -7.39
CA ARG A 977 35.37 -54.89 -7.65
C ARG A 977 36.33 -55.89 -8.28
N ILE A 978 37.29 -55.44 -9.09
CA ILE A 978 38.26 -56.29 -9.81
C ILE A 978 39.49 -56.63 -8.93
N MET A 979 39.92 -55.74 -8.04
CA MET A 979 41.11 -55.88 -7.18
C MET A 979 41.19 -57.15 -6.32
N PRO A 980 40.09 -57.71 -5.75
CA PRO A 980 40.13 -58.98 -5.05
C PRO A 980 40.55 -60.16 -5.95
N PHE A 981 40.22 -60.09 -7.24
CA PHE A 981 40.54 -61.14 -8.23
C PHE A 981 42.00 -61.09 -8.69
N ALA A 982 42.64 -59.92 -8.64
CA ALA A 982 44.08 -59.76 -8.87
C ALA A 982 44.92 -60.49 -7.81
N ASN A 983 44.33 -60.70 -6.62
CA ASN A 983 44.98 -61.33 -5.48
C ASN A 983 44.58 -62.81 -5.27
N ASP A 984 43.42 -63.27 -5.80
CA ASP A 984 43.08 -64.70 -5.85
C ASP A 984 42.19 -65.02 -7.09
N PRO A 985 42.75 -65.65 -8.14
CA PRO A 985 42.02 -65.96 -9.38
C PRO A 985 40.98 -67.11 -9.25
N ARG A 986 40.71 -67.63 -8.05
CA ARG A 986 39.82 -68.80 -7.81
C ARG A 986 38.35 -68.47 -7.55
N LEU A 987 37.95 -67.19 -7.59
CA LEU A 987 36.57 -66.74 -7.33
C LEU A 987 35.69 -66.92 -8.60
N GLY A 988 34.58 -67.67 -8.48
CA GLY A 988 33.81 -68.22 -9.60
C GLY A 988 32.97 -67.24 -10.46
N ALA A 989 32.48 -67.76 -11.59
CA ALA A 989 31.86 -67.09 -12.76
C ALA A 989 30.80 -65.97 -12.52
N GLY A 990 30.24 -65.81 -11.32
CA GLY A 990 29.26 -64.76 -11.01
C GLY A 990 29.85 -63.35 -10.83
N ALA A 991 31.18 -63.21 -10.93
CA ALA A 991 31.91 -61.98 -10.63
C ALA A 991 32.09 -61.01 -11.82
N TRP A 992 32.10 -61.51 -13.06
CA TRP A 992 32.41 -60.72 -14.24
C TRP A 992 31.15 -60.03 -14.78
N ARG A 993 30.87 -58.80 -14.31
CA ARG A 993 29.80 -57.93 -14.85
C ARG A 993 30.34 -56.94 -15.87
N ASP A 994 29.45 -56.18 -16.52
CA ASP A 994 29.82 -55.13 -17.46
C ASP A 994 30.32 -53.90 -16.69
N VAL A 995 31.41 -53.30 -17.15
CA VAL A 995 32.00 -52.08 -16.59
C VAL A 995 31.19 -50.90 -17.09
N HIS A 996 30.65 -50.09 -16.17
CA HIS A 996 29.59 -49.13 -16.49
C HIS A 996 30.08 -47.90 -17.29
N TYR A 997 31.39 -47.69 -17.41
CA TYR A 997 32.00 -46.49 -18.02
C TYR A 997 32.55 -46.67 -19.45
N ALA A 998 32.01 -47.60 -20.24
CA ALA A 998 32.47 -47.91 -21.60
C ALA A 998 32.38 -46.77 -22.64
N HIS A 999 31.88 -45.58 -22.27
CA HIS A 999 31.57 -44.47 -23.18
C HIS A 999 32.50 -43.26 -23.00
N SER A 1000 33.42 -43.29 -22.04
CA SER A 1000 34.42 -42.24 -21.83
C SER A 1000 35.67 -42.51 -22.67
N ALA A 1001 36.04 -41.59 -23.55
CA ALA A 1001 37.25 -41.71 -24.38
C ALA A 1001 38.53 -41.86 -23.55
N SER A 1002 38.55 -41.33 -22.32
CA SER A 1002 39.72 -41.33 -21.43
C SER A 1002 39.99 -42.66 -20.73
N PHE A 1003 39.01 -43.55 -20.66
CA PHE A 1003 39.13 -44.86 -19.99
C PHE A 1003 38.95 -46.03 -20.95
N LYS A 1004 38.83 -45.75 -22.25
CA LYS A 1004 38.55 -46.74 -23.30
C LYS A 1004 39.56 -47.87 -23.32
N ASP A 1005 40.85 -47.55 -23.25
CA ASP A 1005 41.93 -48.56 -23.32
C ASP A 1005 41.86 -49.54 -22.15
N ALA A 1006 41.55 -49.07 -20.93
CA ALA A 1006 41.39 -49.93 -19.75
C ALA A 1006 40.16 -50.84 -19.86
N VAL A 1007 39.06 -50.32 -20.40
CA VAL A 1007 37.81 -51.07 -20.62
C VAL A 1007 37.97 -52.13 -21.72
N ASP A 1008 38.66 -51.80 -22.81
CA ASP A 1008 38.92 -52.71 -23.92
C ASP A 1008 39.78 -53.90 -23.44
N HIS A 1009 40.86 -53.64 -22.69
CA HIS A 1009 41.70 -54.70 -22.11
C HIS A 1009 40.96 -55.55 -21.06
N TYR A 1010 40.08 -54.94 -20.26
CA TYR A 1010 39.21 -55.69 -19.34
C TYR A 1010 38.26 -56.62 -20.09
N ASN A 1011 37.66 -56.17 -21.20
CA ASN A 1011 36.74 -56.96 -22.01
C ASN A 1011 37.46 -58.12 -22.73
N GLU A 1012 38.67 -57.90 -23.23
CA GLU A 1012 39.52 -58.96 -23.80
C GLU A 1012 39.88 -60.03 -22.75
N LEU A 1013 40.17 -59.60 -21.52
CA LEU A 1013 40.47 -60.50 -20.41
C LEU A 1013 39.23 -61.31 -19.99
N LYS A 1014 38.06 -60.66 -19.94
CA LYS A 1014 36.76 -61.31 -19.69
C LYS A 1014 36.43 -62.35 -20.77
N GLN A 1015 36.69 -62.05 -22.04
CA GLN A 1015 36.54 -63.02 -23.14
C GLN A 1015 37.50 -64.20 -22.99
N ARG A 1016 38.79 -63.96 -22.70
CA ARG A 1016 39.78 -65.03 -22.45
C ARG A 1016 39.39 -65.92 -21.27
N TYR A 1017 38.93 -65.33 -20.16
CA TYR A 1017 38.41 -66.07 -19.02
C TYR A 1017 37.23 -66.96 -19.42
N ASN A 1018 36.26 -66.42 -20.17
CA ASN A 1018 35.10 -67.18 -20.63
C ASN A 1018 35.49 -68.39 -21.50
N VAL A 1019 36.49 -68.23 -22.40
CA VAL A 1019 37.02 -69.32 -23.24
C VAL A 1019 37.65 -70.44 -22.40
N TYR A 1020 38.33 -70.14 -21.30
CA TYR A 1020 38.89 -71.17 -20.42
C TYR A 1020 37.85 -71.92 -19.57
N THR A 1021 36.62 -71.40 -19.47
CA THR A 1021 35.57 -71.92 -18.58
C THR A 1021 34.38 -72.55 -19.30
N ASP A 1022 34.49 -72.79 -20.60
CA ASP A 1022 33.35 -73.12 -21.46
C ASP A 1022 32.61 -74.41 -21.04
N SER A 1023 31.31 -74.30 -20.75
CA SER A 1023 30.40 -75.41 -21.04
C SER A 1023 29.05 -74.88 -21.51
N GLU A 1024 28.79 -75.07 -22.80
CA GLU A 1024 27.45 -75.11 -23.37
C GLU A 1024 26.67 -76.36 -22.91
N ASN A 1025 27.05 -77.06 -21.83
CA ASN A 1025 26.22 -78.12 -21.29
C ASN A 1025 26.52 -78.53 -19.83
N SER A 1026 25.42 -78.62 -19.07
CA SER A 1026 25.14 -79.55 -17.97
C SER A 1026 26.06 -79.56 -16.74
N SER A 1027 25.51 -79.03 -15.64
CA SER A 1027 25.55 -79.54 -14.26
C SER A 1027 26.75 -80.39 -13.83
N SER A 1028 27.49 -79.84 -12.86
CA SER A 1028 28.29 -80.53 -11.83
C SER A 1028 29.68 -81.07 -12.18
N VAL A 1029 30.60 -80.24 -12.70
CA VAL A 1029 32.02 -80.20 -12.25
C VAL A 1029 32.55 -78.79 -12.52
N ARG A 1030 33.02 -78.06 -11.48
CA ARG A 1030 33.84 -76.85 -11.70
C ARG A 1030 35.18 -77.30 -12.29
N GLN A 1031 35.44 -77.05 -13.57
CA GLN A 1031 36.81 -77.18 -14.09
C GLN A 1031 37.68 -76.10 -13.41
N THR A 1032 38.60 -76.55 -12.56
CA THR A 1032 39.64 -75.68 -11.98
C THR A 1032 40.67 -75.37 -13.06
N LEU A 1033 40.84 -74.08 -13.39
CA LEU A 1033 41.92 -73.56 -14.25
C LEU A 1033 43.27 -74.15 -13.84
N THR A 1034 44.14 -74.46 -14.80
CA THR A 1034 45.50 -74.93 -14.49
C THR A 1034 46.31 -73.82 -13.81
N PRO A 1035 47.34 -74.15 -13.00
CA PRO A 1035 48.18 -73.15 -12.36
C PRO A 1035 48.82 -72.15 -13.34
N GLU A 1036 49.16 -72.58 -14.56
CA GLU A 1036 49.67 -71.72 -15.63
C GLU A 1036 48.61 -70.74 -16.14
N GLN A 1037 47.38 -71.22 -16.40
CA GLN A 1037 46.26 -70.36 -16.82
C GLN A 1037 45.88 -69.35 -15.72
N GLN A 1038 45.94 -69.74 -14.45
CA GLN A 1038 45.69 -68.84 -13.32
C GLN A 1038 46.76 -67.76 -13.21
N ALA A 1039 48.03 -68.10 -13.43
CA ALA A 1039 49.13 -67.14 -13.40
C ALA A 1039 49.04 -66.14 -14.57
N GLU A 1040 48.67 -66.61 -15.77
CA GLU A 1040 48.48 -65.77 -16.95
C GLU A 1040 47.30 -64.80 -16.79
N LEU A 1041 46.15 -65.29 -16.33
CA LEU A 1041 44.98 -64.44 -16.00
C LEU A 1041 45.31 -63.39 -14.93
N ALA A 1042 46.04 -63.77 -13.88
CA ALA A 1042 46.46 -62.84 -12.84
C ALA A 1042 47.43 -61.76 -13.36
N ALA A 1043 48.34 -62.12 -14.27
CA ALA A 1043 49.24 -61.16 -14.91
C ALA A 1043 48.49 -60.16 -15.79
N SER A 1044 47.60 -60.63 -16.66
CA SER A 1044 46.77 -59.74 -17.50
C SER A 1044 45.77 -58.91 -16.69
N LEU A 1045 45.29 -59.41 -15.54
CA LEU A 1045 44.43 -58.64 -14.66
C LEU A 1045 45.18 -57.50 -13.96
N ASN A 1046 46.41 -57.75 -13.52
CA ASN A 1046 47.29 -56.69 -12.99
C ASN A 1046 47.59 -55.62 -14.05
N GLU A 1047 47.77 -56.02 -15.31
CA GLU A 1047 47.97 -55.10 -16.43
C GLU A 1047 46.74 -54.19 -16.66
N VAL A 1048 45.51 -54.75 -16.62
CA VAL A 1048 44.26 -53.97 -16.69
C VAL A 1048 44.18 -52.96 -15.54
N VAL A 1049 44.57 -53.36 -14.32
CA VAL A 1049 44.57 -52.49 -13.15
C VAL A 1049 45.62 -51.37 -13.30
N GLU A 1050 46.83 -51.66 -13.79
CA GLU A 1050 47.85 -50.66 -14.07
C GLU A 1050 47.44 -49.66 -15.16
N ILE A 1051 46.86 -50.15 -16.26
CA ILE A 1051 46.33 -49.29 -17.33
C ILE A 1051 45.21 -48.40 -16.77
N GLY A 1052 44.34 -48.95 -15.91
CA GLY A 1052 43.31 -48.20 -15.21
C GLY A 1052 43.87 -47.05 -14.37
N TYR A 1053 44.87 -47.31 -13.54
CA TYR A 1053 45.54 -46.26 -12.75
C TYR A 1053 46.22 -45.21 -13.63
N LYS A 1054 46.79 -45.61 -14.78
CA LYS A 1054 47.39 -44.67 -15.73
C LYS A 1054 46.34 -43.77 -16.38
N CYS A 1055 45.21 -44.31 -16.82
CA CYS A 1055 44.07 -43.54 -17.33
C CYS A 1055 43.51 -42.57 -16.27
N GLU A 1056 43.48 -42.97 -14.99
CA GLU A 1056 43.07 -42.10 -13.87
C GLU A 1056 44.01 -40.88 -13.75
N ILE A 1057 45.32 -41.11 -13.79
CA ILE A 1057 46.36 -40.07 -13.73
C ILE A 1057 46.27 -39.14 -14.94
N ASP A 1058 46.14 -39.69 -16.15
CA ASP A 1058 46.05 -38.91 -17.39
C ASP A 1058 44.76 -38.09 -17.46
N TYR A 1059 43.63 -38.62 -16.96
CA TYR A 1059 42.38 -37.87 -16.85
C TYR A 1059 42.51 -36.64 -15.94
N VAL A 1060 43.15 -36.78 -14.78
CA VAL A 1060 43.41 -35.66 -13.87
C VAL A 1060 44.37 -34.63 -14.50
N ASN A 1061 45.44 -35.10 -15.14
CA ASN A 1061 46.42 -34.22 -15.79
C ASN A 1061 45.83 -33.44 -16.97
N ASN A 1062 44.97 -34.07 -17.78
CA ASN A 1062 44.34 -33.41 -18.93
C ASN A 1062 43.29 -32.36 -18.55
N ASN A 1063 42.76 -32.42 -17.32
CA ASN A 1063 41.81 -31.44 -16.80
C ASN A 1063 42.48 -30.37 -15.91
N ILE A 1064 43.80 -30.39 -15.75
CA ILE A 1064 44.54 -29.48 -14.85
C ILE A 1064 44.51 -28.01 -15.32
N ASP A 1065 44.43 -27.77 -16.63
CA ASP A 1065 44.35 -26.41 -17.22
C ASP A 1065 43.03 -25.70 -16.90
N ILE A 1066 42.00 -26.44 -16.46
CA ILE A 1066 40.72 -25.87 -16.03
C ILE A 1066 40.87 -25.19 -14.68
N PHE A 1067 41.62 -25.76 -13.74
CA PHE A 1067 41.92 -25.15 -12.44
C PHE A 1067 42.72 -23.85 -12.59
N ARG A 1068 43.65 -23.78 -13.56
CA ARG A 1068 44.36 -22.54 -13.94
C ARG A 1068 43.44 -21.46 -14.51
N LYS A 1069 42.40 -21.84 -15.26
CA LYS A 1069 41.40 -20.88 -15.78
C LYS A 1069 40.48 -20.34 -14.69
N MET A 1070 40.19 -21.13 -13.66
CA MET A 1070 39.42 -20.70 -12.49
C MET A 1070 40.22 -19.72 -11.61
N GLU A 1071 41.54 -19.90 -11.47
CA GLU A 1071 42.44 -18.96 -10.77
C GLU A 1071 42.34 -17.52 -11.31
N ALA A 1072 42.33 -17.35 -12.64
CA ALA A 1072 42.19 -16.04 -13.29
C ALA A 1072 40.84 -15.35 -13.00
N VAL A 1073 39.82 -16.11 -12.62
CA VAL A 1073 38.48 -15.62 -12.27
C VAL A 1073 38.42 -15.17 -10.80
N PHE A 1074 39.17 -15.83 -9.91
CA PHE A 1074 39.14 -15.61 -8.46
C PHE A 1074 40.18 -14.60 -7.92
N ALA A 1075 40.93 -13.93 -8.80
CA ALA A 1075 41.93 -12.93 -8.44
C ALA A 1075 41.40 -11.78 -7.54
N HIS A 1076 40.09 -11.57 -7.47
CA HIS A 1076 39.45 -10.50 -6.69
C HIS A 1076 38.87 -10.94 -5.33
N LYS A 1077 38.80 -12.25 -5.03
CA LYS A 1077 38.31 -12.80 -3.73
C LYS A 1077 39.06 -14.09 -3.32
N PRO A 1078 40.38 -14.04 -3.09
CA PRO A 1078 41.20 -15.24 -2.88
C PRO A 1078 40.88 -15.98 -1.57
N HIS A 1079 40.47 -15.27 -0.52
CA HIS A 1079 40.19 -15.86 0.79
C HIS A 1079 38.91 -16.71 0.81
N ASP A 1080 37.82 -16.21 0.21
CA ASP A 1080 36.54 -16.91 0.13
C ASP A 1080 36.64 -18.17 -0.74
N PHE A 1081 37.43 -18.10 -1.81
CA PHE A 1081 37.75 -19.26 -2.64
C PHE A 1081 38.50 -20.34 -1.85
N CYS A 1082 39.50 -19.96 -1.04
CA CYS A 1082 40.24 -20.91 -0.22
C CYS A 1082 39.37 -21.60 0.84
N ILE A 1083 38.40 -20.90 1.44
CA ILE A 1083 37.47 -21.48 2.42
C ILE A 1083 36.54 -22.49 1.73
N ALA A 1084 35.86 -22.08 0.67
CA ALA A 1084 34.95 -22.96 -0.07
C ALA A 1084 35.68 -24.17 -0.68
N MET A 1085 36.90 -23.97 -1.18
CA MET A 1085 37.74 -25.06 -1.66
C MET A 1085 38.13 -26.02 -0.53
N ALA A 1086 38.49 -25.50 0.66
CA ALA A 1086 38.84 -26.34 1.81
C ALA A 1086 37.67 -27.19 2.30
N GLU A 1087 36.45 -26.64 2.33
CA GLU A 1087 35.22 -27.33 2.74
C GLU A 1087 34.81 -28.41 1.72
N VAL A 1088 34.77 -28.08 0.43
CA VAL A 1088 34.47 -29.06 -0.63
C VAL A 1088 35.52 -30.17 -0.71
N ILE A 1089 36.80 -29.86 -0.45
CA ILE A 1089 37.88 -30.85 -0.36
C ILE A 1089 37.70 -31.74 0.89
N ASN A 1090 37.31 -31.16 2.02
CA ASN A 1090 37.09 -31.89 3.27
C ASN A 1090 35.94 -32.88 3.16
N ASP A 1091 34.85 -32.49 2.49
CA ASP A 1091 33.63 -33.31 2.36
C ASP A 1091 33.74 -34.41 1.30
N ASN A 1092 34.65 -34.28 0.31
CA ASN A 1092 34.82 -35.25 -0.78
C ASN A 1092 36.05 -36.20 -0.63
N LEU A 1093 36.90 -36.03 0.38
CA LEU A 1093 38.17 -36.78 0.53
C LEU A 1093 38.14 -37.92 1.59
N HIS A 1094 37.51 -39.05 1.25
CA HIS A 1094 37.52 -40.24 2.11
C HIS A 1094 38.56 -41.33 1.72
N SER A 1095 39.54 -41.07 0.85
CA SER A 1095 40.58 -42.09 0.51
C SER A 1095 41.98 -41.54 0.25
N SER A 1096 43.01 -42.37 0.47
CA SER A 1096 44.45 -42.02 0.42
C SER A 1096 45.00 -41.62 -0.96
N LEU A 1097 44.38 -42.05 -2.06
CA LEU A 1097 44.84 -41.77 -3.43
C LEU A 1097 44.28 -40.45 -3.99
N SER A 1098 43.05 -40.06 -3.62
CA SER A 1098 42.50 -38.73 -3.93
C SER A 1098 43.27 -37.61 -3.21
N ARG A 1099 43.95 -37.92 -2.10
CA ARG A 1099 44.93 -37.03 -1.47
C ARG A 1099 46.17 -36.83 -2.35
N LEU A 1100 46.64 -37.83 -3.10
CA LEU A 1100 47.87 -37.72 -3.90
C LEU A 1100 47.69 -36.82 -5.14
N GLY A 1101 46.54 -36.93 -5.81
CA GLY A 1101 46.18 -36.06 -6.96
C GLY A 1101 46.01 -34.60 -6.56
N VAL A 1102 45.33 -34.36 -5.43
CA VAL A 1102 45.16 -33.01 -4.87
C VAL A 1102 46.48 -32.46 -4.29
N ILE A 1103 47.31 -33.29 -3.64
CA ILE A 1103 48.66 -32.90 -3.18
C ILE A 1103 49.57 -32.56 -4.37
N ASN A 1104 49.45 -33.24 -5.50
CA ASN A 1104 50.20 -32.89 -6.71
C ASN A 1104 49.70 -31.59 -7.36
N ALA A 1105 48.39 -31.34 -7.37
CA ALA A 1105 47.81 -30.05 -7.76
C ALA A 1105 48.27 -28.90 -6.84
N MET A 1106 48.30 -29.14 -5.51
CA MET A 1106 48.81 -28.18 -4.52
C MET A 1106 50.33 -27.99 -4.57
N ARG A 1107 51.12 -29.02 -4.91
CA ARG A 1107 52.58 -28.93 -5.09
C ARG A 1107 52.95 -28.05 -6.28
N TYR A 1108 52.16 -28.06 -7.34
CA TYR A 1108 52.33 -27.15 -8.48
C TYR A 1108 52.02 -25.70 -8.10
N TRP A 1109 51.04 -25.47 -7.23
CA TRP A 1109 50.72 -24.13 -6.70
C TRP A 1109 51.86 -23.56 -5.84
N ARG A 1110 52.53 -24.40 -5.04
CA ARG A 1110 53.67 -24.02 -4.18
C ARG A 1110 54.99 -23.79 -4.93
N GLN A 1111 55.09 -24.19 -6.20
CA GLN A 1111 56.24 -23.88 -7.06
C GLN A 1111 56.14 -22.50 -7.74
N PHE A 1112 54.99 -21.82 -7.59
CA PHE A 1112 54.69 -20.55 -8.26
C PHE A 1112 54.31 -19.41 -7.30
N ALA A 1113 53.93 -19.70 -6.05
CA ALA A 1113 54.02 -18.76 -4.94
C ALA A 1113 55.47 -18.66 -4.45
#